data_AF-A0A1H2STN9-F1
#
_entry.id   AF-A0A1H2STN9-F1
#
_cell.length_a   1.000
_cell.length_b   1.000
_cell.length_c   1.000
_cell.angle_alpha   90.00
_cell.angle_beta   90.00
_cell.angle_gamma   90.00
#
_symmetry.space_group_name_H-M   'P 1'
#
loop_
_entity.id
_entity.type
_entity.pdbx_description
1 polymer ?
#
loop_
_entity_poly.entity_id
_entity_poly.type
_entity_poly.pdbx_seq_one_letter_code
_entity_poly.pdbx_strand_id
1 'polypeptide(L)'
;MKNMFRQTSVGIMRIEEGKEDSFYRIADVDNEGILHLFKRDPNKSGSYENRSRVFLGSKSNKEQHPENGEIGIWEWEASTNMRDDSTDYTTGHLQSNLIPWEVIFIGRNDSLEKAKKILIKGITAVKSKTNKLFVFSTENPDSYKGLCCNVDQLKYADGKIKLNEEVEKIDYVVISSSDIKIIPRLQNRFLYKKLNGPEYREDILVQSKWKIALDIVRERCNWTLCKQKNLTRKEYQSLKSYIDNLPETDLYEEIAQRTYTNKGIAKQLVDEIINKMDSYFLQEDEEDSLLEILIENHEKLKLKYQKKVADDWALKSEKEINAAKLELKNIEEKKYQLDNTIRDILVEQENKKAELRQLQKEIESEKQEFETWKRTWIIENNLRLNHSEYTSIYEEIQKIIANTIHEKHSNKVKKEFGVQKNTSADHKVHFGKVISDNQLTALDTWEDEIQTVDCNMYELAISREYSEILATTLYWAFFIKKPILLVGPAAESICDGVSAALCQRTADSVYLQENAFEEIKQMCQESRDGIIRISNTINNEVLSETIRLSQDCHHQYYLTHPFIEDLSLLPKSLLNYFLIIDTEPFVEDMVVYPNFAGGQKSKTFTPFPLQMRKRKGSEFLKYGIPIVYANLLGNIIELFENEKNKESWAKFLLLGIEIPMFYMMGQKDFLQEAVENVQSLSSRERRFVENKLENMNG
;
A
#
# COMPACT_ATOMS: atom_id res chain seq x y z
N MET A 1 64.94 -9.49 -70.10
CA MET A 1 64.46 -9.38 -68.70
C MET A 1 62.97 -9.19 -68.79
N LYS A 2 62.16 -10.08 -68.19
CA LYS A 2 60.71 -9.86 -68.12
C LYS A 2 60.49 -8.66 -67.20
N ASN A 3 59.93 -7.57 -67.74
CA ASN A 3 59.53 -6.43 -66.93
C ASN A 3 58.47 -6.94 -65.94
N MET A 4 58.82 -6.96 -64.66
CA MET A 4 57.94 -7.38 -63.58
C MET A 4 57.82 -6.19 -62.65
N PHE A 5 56.64 -5.60 -62.62
CA PHE A 5 56.29 -4.54 -61.68
C PHE A 5 55.48 -5.17 -60.55
N ARG A 6 55.76 -4.80 -59.30
CA ARG A 6 55.01 -5.24 -58.12
C ARG A 6 54.72 -4.03 -57.26
N GLN A 7 53.50 -3.92 -56.76
CA GLN A 7 53.06 -2.80 -55.94
C GLN A 7 51.95 -3.24 -54.99
N THR A 8 51.95 -2.65 -53.80
CA THR A 8 50.80 -2.70 -52.89
C THR A 8 50.00 -1.41 -53.06
N SER A 9 48.71 -1.54 -53.37
CA SER A 9 47.83 -0.41 -53.65
C SER A 9 46.51 -0.54 -52.93
N VAL A 10 45.96 0.60 -52.51
CA VAL A 10 44.57 0.71 -52.11
C VAL A 10 43.72 0.80 -53.38
N GLY A 11 42.70 -0.06 -53.48
CA GLY A 11 41.90 -0.22 -54.69
C GLY A 11 40.41 -0.37 -54.41
N ILE A 12 39.57 0.11 -55.33
CA ILE A 12 38.11 -0.09 -55.31
C ILE A 12 37.76 -1.31 -56.13
N MET A 13 37.14 -2.31 -55.53
CA MET A 13 36.72 -3.52 -56.22
C MET A 13 35.68 -3.23 -57.31
N ARG A 14 35.79 -3.92 -58.44
CA ARG A 14 34.88 -3.86 -59.57
C ARG A 14 34.57 -5.24 -60.11
N ILE A 15 33.29 -5.59 -59.94
CA ILE A 15 32.70 -6.82 -60.47
C ILE A 15 31.73 -6.40 -61.58
N GLU A 16 31.94 -6.92 -62.78
CA GLU A 16 31.09 -6.71 -63.95
C GLU A 16 30.69 -8.08 -64.50
N GLU A 17 29.40 -8.29 -64.75
CA GLU A 17 28.89 -9.57 -65.23
C GLU A 17 29.57 -9.98 -66.55
N GLY A 18 30.05 -11.23 -66.62
CA GLY A 18 30.75 -11.75 -67.80
C GLY A 18 32.19 -11.24 -68.01
N LYS A 19 32.74 -10.43 -67.10
CA LYS A 19 34.12 -9.93 -67.16
C LYS A 19 34.98 -10.44 -66.00
N GLU A 20 36.29 -10.30 -66.16
CA GLU A 20 37.25 -10.59 -65.11
C GLU A 20 37.19 -9.53 -64.01
N ASP A 21 37.17 -10.00 -62.76
CA ASP A 21 37.20 -9.15 -61.58
C ASP A 21 38.45 -8.27 -61.58
N SER A 22 38.27 -7.02 -61.18
CA SER A 22 39.34 -6.03 -61.21
C SER A 22 39.17 -5.03 -60.09
N PHE A 23 40.20 -4.25 -59.80
CA PHE A 23 40.07 -3.07 -58.94
C PHE A 23 40.58 -1.82 -59.63
N TYR A 24 39.99 -0.67 -59.29
CA TYR A 24 40.53 0.63 -59.65
C TYR A 24 41.51 1.08 -58.58
N ARG A 25 42.77 1.29 -58.99
CA ARG A 25 43.85 1.79 -58.15
C ARG A 25 43.57 3.23 -57.71
N ILE A 26 43.61 3.46 -56.40
CA ILE A 26 43.34 4.76 -55.77
C ILE A 26 44.65 5.40 -55.27
N ALA A 27 45.43 4.62 -54.54
CA ALA A 27 46.64 5.05 -53.88
C ALA A 27 47.63 3.89 -53.79
N ASP A 28 48.89 4.23 -53.67
CA ASP A 28 49.99 3.31 -53.47
C ASP A 28 50.50 3.38 -52.05
N VAL A 29 50.94 2.24 -51.57
CA VAL A 29 51.51 2.06 -50.25
C VAL A 29 53.02 1.97 -50.44
N ASP A 30 53.77 2.85 -49.78
CA ASP A 30 55.23 2.73 -49.73
C ASP A 30 55.69 1.73 -48.64
N ASN A 31 57.01 1.55 -48.52
CA ASN A 31 57.59 0.60 -47.58
C ASN A 31 57.35 0.98 -46.10
N GLU A 32 56.99 2.23 -45.82
CA GLU A 32 56.64 2.72 -44.48
C GLU A 32 55.13 2.63 -44.20
N GLY A 33 54.34 2.14 -45.16
CA GLY A 33 52.89 2.03 -45.05
C GLY A 33 52.15 3.36 -45.28
N ILE A 34 52.81 4.35 -45.88
CA ILE A 34 52.22 5.67 -46.18
C ILE A 34 51.53 5.63 -47.54
N LEU A 35 50.33 6.21 -47.59
CA LEU A 35 49.49 6.29 -48.77
C LEU A 35 49.84 7.49 -49.64
N HIS A 36 50.15 7.20 -50.91
CA HIS A 36 50.40 8.17 -51.96
C HIS A 36 49.31 8.07 -53.03
N LEU A 37 48.59 9.16 -53.31
CA LEU A 37 47.49 9.13 -54.28
C LEU A 37 48.00 8.79 -55.68
N PHE A 38 47.39 7.77 -56.29
CA PHE A 38 47.73 7.36 -57.64
C PHE A 38 47.14 8.35 -58.65
N LYS A 39 48.00 8.89 -59.50
CA LYS A 39 47.61 9.72 -60.64
C LYS A 39 48.15 9.07 -61.90
N ARG A 40 47.24 8.70 -62.81
CA ARG A 40 47.61 8.20 -64.13
C ARG A 40 48.25 9.34 -64.92
N ASP A 41 49.45 9.10 -65.43
CA ASP A 41 50.12 9.97 -66.39
C ASP A 41 49.48 9.76 -67.76
N PRO A 42 48.84 10.80 -68.35
CA PRO A 42 48.22 10.68 -69.68
C PRO A 42 49.24 10.46 -70.80
N ASN A 43 50.53 10.77 -70.58
CA ASN A 43 51.58 10.65 -71.59
C ASN A 43 52.26 9.28 -71.62
N LYS A 44 51.97 8.40 -70.64
CA LYS A 44 52.48 7.03 -70.57
C LYS A 44 51.39 6.02 -70.95
N SER A 45 51.78 4.85 -71.47
CA SER A 45 50.85 3.75 -71.73
C SER A 45 50.15 3.30 -70.44
N GLY A 46 48.92 2.78 -70.53
CA GLY A 46 48.11 2.36 -69.38
C GLY A 46 48.51 1.00 -68.79
N SER A 47 49.81 0.69 -68.81
CA SER A 47 50.39 -0.62 -68.50
C SER A 47 51.40 -0.50 -67.35
N TYR A 48 51.67 -1.63 -66.68
CA TYR A 48 52.60 -1.70 -65.55
C TYR A 48 52.30 -0.59 -64.51
N GLU A 49 53.32 0.18 -64.12
CA GLU A 49 53.24 1.24 -63.10
C GLU A 49 52.16 2.31 -63.34
N ASN A 50 51.74 2.57 -64.58
CA ASN A 50 50.78 3.62 -64.94
C ASN A 50 49.33 3.10 -65.13
N ARG A 51 49.09 1.82 -64.85
CA ARG A 51 47.78 1.19 -64.97
C ARG A 51 46.84 1.65 -63.84
N SER A 52 45.64 2.09 -64.23
CA SER A 52 44.60 2.54 -63.28
C SER A 52 43.60 1.44 -62.88
N ARG A 53 43.43 0.41 -63.71
CA ARG A 53 42.53 -0.73 -63.48
C ARG A 53 43.35 -2.01 -63.56
N VAL A 54 43.41 -2.76 -62.46
CA VAL A 54 44.20 -3.98 -62.34
C VAL A 54 43.25 -5.18 -62.33
N PHE A 55 43.47 -6.13 -63.21
CA PHE A 55 42.69 -7.37 -63.29
C PHE A 55 43.30 -8.43 -62.36
N LEU A 56 42.46 -9.16 -61.63
CA LEU A 56 42.89 -10.05 -60.54
C LEU A 56 43.44 -11.39 -61.02
N GLY A 57 43.25 -11.74 -62.30
CA GLY A 57 43.69 -13.01 -62.86
C GLY A 57 42.71 -14.15 -62.53
N SER A 58 42.55 -15.07 -63.47
CA SER A 58 41.71 -16.28 -63.35
C SER A 58 42.05 -17.24 -62.19
N LYS A 59 43.20 -17.07 -61.53
CA LYS A 59 43.63 -17.86 -60.35
C LYS A 59 43.22 -17.23 -59.01
N SER A 60 42.58 -16.08 -59.01
CA SER A 60 42.12 -15.41 -57.79
C SER A 60 40.92 -16.14 -57.19
N ASN A 61 40.92 -16.33 -55.88
CA ASN A 61 39.79 -16.94 -55.17
C ASN A 61 38.67 -15.91 -55.04
N LYS A 62 37.68 -15.99 -55.94
CA LYS A 62 36.55 -15.05 -56.01
C LYS A 62 35.77 -14.94 -54.70
N GLU A 63 35.73 -15.99 -53.88
CA GLU A 63 35.02 -15.99 -52.58
C GLU A 63 35.65 -15.02 -51.57
N GLN A 64 36.90 -14.61 -51.78
CA GLN A 64 37.60 -13.68 -50.89
C GLN A 64 37.57 -12.23 -51.40
N HIS A 65 36.96 -11.96 -52.55
CA HIS A 65 36.90 -10.60 -53.08
C HIS A 65 35.92 -9.74 -52.29
N PRO A 66 36.24 -8.45 -52.04
CA PRO A 66 35.28 -7.50 -51.47
C PRO A 66 34.07 -7.33 -52.40
N GLU A 67 32.99 -6.75 -51.89
CA GLU A 67 31.83 -6.45 -52.72
C GLU A 67 32.16 -5.35 -53.75
N ASN A 68 31.40 -5.29 -54.85
CA ASN A 68 31.59 -4.27 -55.87
C ASN A 68 31.50 -2.87 -55.27
N GLY A 69 32.54 -2.04 -55.44
CA GLY A 69 32.63 -0.70 -54.87
C GLY A 69 33.30 -0.61 -53.49
N GLU A 70 33.64 -1.73 -52.84
CA GLU A 70 34.38 -1.73 -51.58
C GLU A 70 35.86 -1.42 -51.78
N ILE A 71 36.48 -0.83 -50.75
CA ILE A 71 37.91 -0.55 -50.71
C ILE A 71 38.63 -1.78 -50.17
N GLY A 72 39.68 -2.22 -50.86
CA GLY A 72 40.60 -3.26 -50.39
C GLY A 72 42.06 -2.83 -50.57
N ILE A 73 42.96 -3.54 -49.90
CA ILE A 73 44.40 -3.40 -50.09
C ILE A 73 44.87 -4.59 -50.90
N TRP A 74 45.51 -4.30 -52.03
CA TRP A 74 45.85 -5.29 -53.03
C TRP A 74 47.33 -5.29 -53.27
N GLU A 75 47.95 -6.44 -53.13
CA GLU A 75 49.27 -6.67 -53.69
C GLU A 75 49.10 -7.19 -55.10
N TRP A 76 49.68 -6.50 -56.08
CA TRP A 76 49.51 -6.86 -57.47
C TRP A 76 50.82 -6.76 -58.23
N GLU A 77 50.88 -7.54 -59.30
CA GLU A 77 52.01 -7.56 -60.21
C GLU A 77 51.55 -7.40 -61.65
N ALA A 78 52.41 -6.81 -62.47
CA ALA A 78 52.25 -6.74 -63.91
C ALA A 78 53.49 -7.35 -64.57
N SER A 79 53.27 -8.29 -65.47
CA SER A 79 54.30 -8.95 -66.26
C SER A 79 53.94 -8.94 -67.75
N THR A 80 54.92 -9.12 -68.62
CA THR A 80 54.66 -9.19 -70.07
C THR A 80 53.68 -10.32 -70.40
N ASN A 81 52.62 -10.00 -71.15
CA ASN A 81 51.58 -10.97 -71.49
C ASN A 81 52.11 -12.00 -72.50
N MET A 82 52.06 -13.28 -72.14
CA MET A 82 52.60 -14.37 -72.97
C MET A 82 51.87 -14.58 -74.31
N ARG A 83 50.69 -13.97 -74.50
CA ARG A 83 49.93 -14.03 -75.77
C ARG A 83 50.14 -12.80 -76.66
N ASP A 84 50.56 -11.69 -76.08
CA ASP A 84 50.78 -10.42 -76.77
C ASP A 84 51.78 -9.56 -75.98
N ASP A 85 53.04 -9.56 -76.41
CA ASP A 85 54.14 -8.86 -75.76
C ASP A 85 53.98 -7.32 -75.72
N SER A 86 53.02 -6.77 -76.48
CA SER A 86 52.67 -5.34 -76.43
C SER A 86 51.79 -4.98 -75.22
N THR A 87 51.25 -5.98 -74.51
CA THR A 87 50.39 -5.82 -73.35
C THR A 87 50.98 -6.45 -72.10
N ASP A 88 50.51 -6.00 -70.93
CA ASP A 88 50.85 -6.57 -69.63
C ASP A 88 49.69 -7.41 -69.07
N TYR A 89 50.04 -8.56 -68.54
CA TYR A 89 49.18 -9.43 -67.76
C TYR A 89 49.30 -9.09 -66.28
N THR A 90 48.18 -8.87 -65.60
CA THR A 90 48.15 -8.58 -64.17
C THR A 90 47.53 -9.70 -63.36
N THR A 91 48.06 -9.85 -62.16
CA THR A 91 47.53 -10.68 -61.09
C THR A 91 47.47 -9.83 -59.84
N GLY A 92 46.43 -10.01 -59.04
CA GLY A 92 46.22 -9.26 -57.81
C GLY A 92 45.72 -10.17 -56.69
N HIS A 93 46.24 -9.94 -55.50
CA HIS A 93 45.92 -10.67 -54.29
C HIS A 93 45.45 -9.69 -53.22
N LEU A 94 44.27 -9.94 -52.65
CA LEU A 94 43.76 -9.15 -51.53
C LEU A 94 44.58 -9.44 -50.27
N GLN A 95 45.03 -8.39 -49.60
CA GLN A 95 45.66 -8.47 -48.30
C GLN A 95 44.60 -8.30 -47.22
N SER A 96 43.87 -9.36 -46.90
CA SER A 96 42.72 -9.32 -45.98
C SER A 96 43.07 -8.93 -44.54
N ASN A 97 44.34 -9.06 -44.15
CA ASN A 97 44.87 -8.62 -42.85
C ASN A 97 45.08 -7.11 -42.77
N LEU A 98 45.11 -6.41 -43.90
CA LEU A 98 45.29 -4.97 -43.96
C LEU A 98 43.94 -4.30 -44.25
N ILE A 99 43.51 -3.44 -43.33
CA ILE A 99 42.25 -2.71 -43.44
C ILE A 99 42.56 -1.21 -43.42
N PRO A 100 42.18 -0.44 -44.45
CA PRO A 100 42.46 0.99 -44.48
C PRO A 100 41.58 1.74 -43.46
N TRP A 101 42.07 2.89 -43.02
CA TRP A 101 41.38 3.79 -42.10
C TRP A 101 40.68 4.90 -42.85
N GLU A 102 39.36 4.97 -42.72
CA GLU A 102 38.55 6.04 -43.27
C GLU A 102 38.23 7.09 -42.20
N VAL A 103 38.39 8.36 -42.55
CA VAL A 103 38.16 9.49 -41.65
C VAL A 103 36.73 10.01 -41.84
N ILE A 104 35.97 10.10 -40.74
CA ILE A 104 34.60 10.60 -40.71
C ILE A 104 34.53 11.82 -39.81
N PHE A 105 34.12 12.97 -40.34
CA PHE A 105 33.96 14.18 -39.55
C PHE A 105 32.60 14.18 -38.83
N ILE A 106 32.63 14.28 -37.50
CA ILE A 106 31.42 14.25 -36.64
C ILE A 106 30.97 15.64 -36.17
N GLY A 107 31.40 16.70 -36.88
CA GLY A 107 31.03 18.10 -36.62
C GLY A 107 31.85 18.80 -35.53
N ARG A 108 31.47 20.04 -35.19
CA ARG A 108 32.05 20.82 -34.08
C ARG A 108 31.56 20.24 -32.76
N ASN A 109 32.44 19.56 -32.03
CA ASN A 109 32.15 19.02 -30.71
C ASN A 109 33.15 19.56 -29.70
N ASP A 110 32.65 20.34 -28.73
CA ASP A 110 33.51 20.96 -27.71
C ASP A 110 33.93 19.96 -26.61
N SER A 111 33.41 18.73 -26.64
CA SER A 111 33.81 17.69 -25.67
C SER A 111 33.81 16.28 -26.25
N LEU A 112 34.72 15.48 -25.71
CA LEU A 112 34.83 14.04 -25.96
C LEU A 112 33.54 13.28 -25.62
N GLU A 113 32.83 13.68 -24.56
CA GLU A 113 31.55 13.08 -24.17
C GLU A 113 30.44 13.31 -25.21
N LYS A 114 30.42 14.47 -25.87
CA LYS A 114 29.50 14.71 -27.01
C LYS A 114 29.84 13.78 -28.18
N ALA A 115 31.13 13.60 -28.47
CA ALA A 115 31.59 12.70 -29.52
C ALA A 115 31.18 11.23 -29.26
N LYS A 116 31.35 10.74 -28.03
CA LYS A 116 30.85 9.40 -27.61
C LYS A 116 29.36 9.24 -27.82
N LYS A 117 28.56 10.22 -27.39
CA LYS A 117 27.10 10.20 -27.54
C LYS A 117 26.67 10.15 -29.01
N ILE A 118 27.36 10.87 -29.90
CA ILE A 118 27.09 10.82 -31.34
C ILE A 118 27.41 9.43 -31.90
N LEU A 119 28.55 8.86 -31.50
CA LEU A 119 28.98 7.54 -31.94
C LEU A 119 28.00 6.42 -31.50
N ILE A 120 27.47 6.50 -30.28
CA ILE A 120 26.44 5.57 -29.77
C ILE A 120 25.10 5.76 -30.49
N LYS A 121 24.66 7.01 -30.72
CA LYS A 121 23.41 7.31 -31.46
C LYS A 121 23.47 6.91 -32.93
N GLY A 122 24.67 6.93 -33.51
CA GLY A 122 24.96 6.54 -34.87
C GLY A 122 25.08 7.70 -35.84
N ILE A 123 25.97 7.52 -36.80
CA ILE A 123 26.35 8.51 -37.80
C ILE A 123 25.96 8.00 -39.17
N THR A 124 25.30 8.83 -39.96
CA THR A 124 24.98 8.49 -41.36
C THR A 124 26.27 8.45 -42.17
N ALA A 125 26.68 7.26 -42.60
CA ALA A 125 27.84 7.08 -43.44
C ALA A 125 27.69 5.82 -44.30
N VAL A 126 28.41 5.79 -45.42
CA VAL A 126 28.33 4.71 -46.41
C VAL A 126 28.89 3.42 -45.80
N LYS A 127 28.12 2.33 -45.91
CA LYS A 127 28.56 1.01 -45.49
C LYS A 127 29.86 0.62 -46.19
N SER A 128 30.87 0.28 -45.41
CA SER A 128 32.16 -0.17 -45.96
C SER A 128 32.96 -0.96 -44.93
N LYS A 129 33.67 -1.99 -45.41
CA LYS A 129 34.56 -2.84 -44.61
C LYS A 129 35.93 -2.20 -44.34
N THR A 130 35.92 -0.97 -43.83
CA THR A 130 37.13 -0.21 -43.46
C THR A 130 37.07 0.18 -41.99
N ASN A 131 38.25 0.32 -41.36
CA ASN A 131 38.37 0.90 -40.04
C ASN A 131 37.94 2.37 -40.12
N LYS A 132 37.39 2.91 -39.03
CA LYS A 132 36.85 4.27 -39.00
C LYS A 132 37.57 5.12 -37.96
N LEU A 133 37.92 6.33 -38.36
CA LEU A 133 38.47 7.37 -37.50
C LEU A 133 37.48 8.53 -37.44
N PHE A 134 36.72 8.61 -36.35
CA PHE A 134 35.71 9.64 -36.15
C PHE A 134 36.35 10.89 -35.55
N VAL A 135 36.43 11.97 -36.34
CA VAL A 135 37.18 13.18 -35.97
C VAL A 135 36.29 14.38 -35.72
N PHE A 136 36.68 15.20 -34.75
CA PHE A 136 36.04 16.46 -34.40
C PHE A 136 37.08 17.57 -34.26
N SER A 137 36.66 18.80 -34.56
CA SER A 137 37.51 19.98 -34.57
C SER A 137 38.04 20.32 -33.18
N THR A 138 39.30 20.76 -33.12
CA THR A 138 39.86 21.40 -31.91
C THR A 138 39.89 22.92 -32.06
N GLU A 139 40.37 23.63 -31.02
CA GLU A 139 40.63 25.07 -31.10
C GLU A 139 41.67 25.42 -32.18
N ASN A 140 42.59 24.48 -32.47
CA ASN A 140 43.54 24.61 -33.56
C ASN A 140 42.94 24.05 -34.87
N PRO A 141 42.79 24.87 -35.93
CA PRO A 141 42.20 24.42 -37.19
C PRO A 141 42.99 23.32 -37.91
N ASP A 142 44.28 23.16 -37.62
CA ASP A 142 45.13 22.11 -38.20
C ASP A 142 45.19 20.81 -37.39
N SER A 143 44.45 20.73 -36.27
CA SER A 143 44.42 19.57 -35.39
C SER A 143 43.00 19.07 -35.15
N TYR A 144 42.86 17.75 -35.22
CA TYR A 144 41.62 17.04 -34.94
C TYR A 144 41.81 16.05 -33.82
N LYS A 145 40.80 15.95 -32.95
CA LYS A 145 40.67 14.87 -31.97
C LYS A 145 39.84 13.75 -32.61
N GLY A 146 40.23 12.51 -32.37
CA GLY A 146 39.64 11.36 -33.05
C GLY A 146 39.37 10.18 -32.13
N LEU A 147 38.34 9.40 -32.48
CA LEU A 147 38.03 8.11 -31.89
C LEU A 147 38.25 7.03 -32.95
N CYS A 148 39.11 6.06 -32.65
CA CYS A 148 39.44 4.95 -33.53
C CYS A 148 38.49 3.78 -33.28
N CYS A 149 37.89 3.26 -34.34
CA CYS A 149 37.07 2.07 -34.28
C CYS A 149 37.45 1.12 -35.41
N ASN A 150 37.82 -0.11 -35.04
CA ASN A 150 38.01 -1.17 -36.00
C ASN A 150 36.65 -1.58 -36.60
N VAL A 151 36.69 -2.18 -37.79
CA VAL A 151 35.47 -2.55 -38.52
C VAL A 151 34.55 -3.50 -37.75
N ASP A 152 35.11 -4.38 -36.92
CA ASP A 152 34.43 -5.36 -36.05
C ASP A 152 33.75 -4.73 -34.83
N GLN A 153 34.27 -3.59 -34.37
CA GLN A 153 33.68 -2.80 -33.29
C GLN A 153 32.44 -2.01 -33.74
N LEU A 154 32.10 -2.03 -35.04
CA LEU A 154 31.04 -1.21 -35.61
C LEU A 154 29.86 -2.05 -36.12
N LYS A 155 28.65 -1.54 -35.87
CA LYS A 155 27.40 -2.10 -36.38
C LYS A 155 26.77 -1.12 -37.38
N TYR A 156 26.31 -1.66 -38.51
CA TYR A 156 25.58 -0.91 -39.52
C TYR A 156 24.09 -1.25 -39.41
N ALA A 157 23.28 -0.27 -38.99
CA ALA A 157 21.83 -0.41 -38.85
C ALA A 157 21.13 0.88 -39.26
N ASP A 158 20.00 0.77 -39.95
CA ASP A 158 19.16 1.91 -40.37
C ASP A 158 19.90 3.01 -41.16
N GLY A 159 20.86 2.60 -42.00
CA GLY A 159 21.70 3.54 -42.77
C GLY A 159 22.71 4.34 -41.93
N LYS A 160 22.92 3.95 -40.67
CA LYS A 160 23.89 4.56 -39.75
C LYS A 160 24.94 3.56 -39.30
N ILE A 161 26.14 4.09 -39.06
CA ILE A 161 27.24 3.39 -38.39
C ILE A 161 27.15 3.71 -36.91
N LYS A 162 27.10 2.68 -36.06
CA LYS A 162 27.07 2.78 -34.60
C LYS A 162 28.20 1.96 -34.02
N LEU A 163 28.67 2.32 -32.83
CA LEU A 163 29.54 1.43 -32.06
C LEU A 163 28.73 0.20 -31.60
N ASN A 164 29.34 -0.98 -31.65
CA ASN A 164 28.77 -2.17 -31.05
C ASN A 164 28.62 -1.96 -29.53
N GLU A 165 27.46 -2.31 -29.00
CA GLU A 165 27.12 -2.15 -27.59
C GLU A 165 28.05 -2.92 -26.64
N GLU A 166 28.73 -3.95 -27.14
CA GLU A 166 29.70 -4.78 -26.40
C GLU A 166 31.08 -4.10 -26.26
N VAL A 167 31.34 -3.01 -26.97
CA VAL A 167 32.64 -2.33 -26.95
C VAL A 167 32.74 -1.47 -25.69
N GLU A 168 33.59 -1.90 -24.75
CA GLU A 168 33.84 -1.18 -23.49
C GLU A 168 34.73 0.05 -23.68
N LYS A 169 35.79 -0.09 -24.50
CA LYS A 169 36.85 0.91 -24.70
C LYS A 169 37.13 1.20 -26.18
N ILE A 170 37.54 2.42 -26.46
CA ILE A 170 37.99 2.87 -27.79
C ILE A 170 39.26 3.72 -27.66
N ASP A 171 40.11 3.65 -28.68
CA ASP A 171 41.37 4.38 -28.67
C ASP A 171 41.13 5.84 -29.09
N TYR A 172 41.73 6.76 -28.35
CA TYR A 172 41.66 8.19 -28.63
C TYR A 172 42.96 8.73 -29.19
N VAL A 173 42.84 9.58 -30.21
CA VAL A 173 43.97 10.10 -30.97
C VAL A 173 43.85 11.59 -31.23
N VAL A 174 45.00 12.19 -31.55
CA VAL A 174 45.07 13.55 -32.09
C VAL A 174 45.86 13.49 -33.38
N ILE A 175 45.25 13.93 -34.49
CA ILE A 175 45.84 13.90 -35.82
C ILE A 175 45.88 15.31 -36.44
N SER A 176 46.75 15.50 -37.44
CA SER A 176 46.85 16.74 -38.21
C SER A 176 45.97 16.69 -39.46
N SER A 177 45.56 17.85 -39.97
CA SER A 177 44.95 18.01 -41.30
C SER A 177 45.82 17.37 -42.42
N SER A 178 47.14 17.42 -42.28
CA SER A 178 48.10 16.80 -43.20
C SER A 178 48.06 15.26 -43.23
N ASP A 179 47.46 14.64 -42.20
CA ASP A 179 47.32 13.19 -42.09
C ASP A 179 46.12 12.64 -42.86
N ILE A 180 45.29 13.51 -43.44
CA ILE A 180 44.05 13.13 -44.11
C ILE A 180 44.23 13.25 -45.64
N LYS A 181 43.93 12.18 -46.37
CA LYS A 181 43.96 12.13 -47.83
C LYS A 181 42.54 12.09 -48.38
N ILE A 182 42.20 13.04 -49.24
CA ILE A 182 40.90 13.09 -49.93
C ILE A 182 40.97 12.18 -51.16
N ILE A 183 39.95 11.34 -51.36
CA ILE A 183 39.85 10.42 -52.49
C ILE A 183 38.75 10.90 -53.46
N PRO A 184 39.09 11.63 -54.54
CA PRO A 184 38.09 12.19 -55.45
C PRO A 184 37.21 11.14 -56.13
N ARG A 185 37.78 9.98 -56.46
CA ARG A 185 37.09 8.90 -57.18
C ARG A 185 36.11 8.09 -56.31
N LEU A 186 36.01 8.42 -55.04
CA LEU A 186 35.17 7.72 -54.08
C LEU A 186 34.29 8.71 -53.32
N GLN A 187 33.54 9.53 -54.06
CA GLN A 187 32.63 10.55 -53.50
C GLN A 187 33.32 11.49 -52.49
N ASN A 188 34.61 11.80 -52.70
CA ASN A 188 35.43 12.59 -51.78
C ASN A 188 35.55 12.01 -50.37
N ARG A 189 35.49 10.67 -50.21
CA ARG A 189 35.81 10.01 -48.94
C ARG A 189 37.24 10.32 -48.50
N PHE A 190 37.45 10.33 -47.20
CA PHE A 190 38.72 10.70 -46.58
C PHE A 190 39.41 9.46 -46.02
N LEU A 191 40.69 9.25 -46.33
CA LEU A 191 41.50 8.18 -45.77
C LEU A 191 42.60 8.74 -44.88
N TYR A 192 42.96 8.02 -43.83
CA TYR A 192 44.13 8.34 -43.02
C TYR A 192 45.41 7.94 -43.77
N LYS A 193 46.45 8.77 -43.69
CA LYS A 193 47.66 8.65 -44.52
C LYS A 193 48.49 7.39 -44.28
N LYS A 194 48.41 6.74 -43.10
CA LYS A 194 49.19 5.54 -42.76
C LYS A 194 48.26 4.34 -42.65
N LEU A 195 48.67 3.19 -43.20
CA LEU A 195 47.92 1.94 -43.08
C LEU A 195 47.88 1.38 -41.67
N ASN A 196 48.97 1.55 -40.90
CA ASN A 196 49.08 1.04 -39.54
C ASN A 196 48.17 1.75 -38.53
N GLY A 197 47.40 2.75 -38.98
CA GLY A 197 46.54 3.56 -38.13
C GLY A 197 47.28 4.70 -37.43
N PRO A 198 46.54 5.58 -36.73
CA PRO A 198 47.09 6.66 -35.94
C PRO A 198 47.75 6.16 -34.65
N GLU A 199 48.71 6.92 -34.12
CA GLU A 199 49.32 6.64 -32.81
C GLU A 199 48.35 7.00 -31.68
N TYR A 200 48.04 6.02 -30.83
CA TYR A 200 47.08 6.15 -29.73
C TYR A 200 47.63 6.98 -28.57
N ARG A 201 46.80 7.87 -28.01
CA ARG A 201 47.15 8.65 -26.81
C ARG A 201 46.69 7.97 -25.53
N GLU A 202 45.44 7.53 -25.49
CA GLU A 202 44.82 6.90 -24.33
C GLU A 202 43.60 6.07 -24.74
N ASP A 203 43.29 5.06 -23.93
CA ASP A 203 42.05 4.28 -24.03
C ASP A 203 40.94 5.02 -23.29
N ILE A 204 39.77 5.12 -23.92
CA ILE A 204 38.65 5.84 -23.35
C ILE A 204 37.45 4.91 -23.21
N LEU A 205 36.87 4.90 -22.00
CA LEU A 205 35.63 4.18 -21.72
C LEU A 205 34.44 4.80 -22.46
N VAL A 206 33.76 3.96 -23.24
CA VAL A 206 32.54 4.34 -23.96
C VAL A 206 31.30 3.94 -23.18
N GLN A 207 31.35 2.79 -22.52
CA GLN A 207 30.30 2.35 -21.63
C GLN A 207 30.38 3.09 -20.29
N SER A 208 29.22 3.21 -19.64
CA SER A 208 29.18 3.76 -18.29
C SER A 208 29.84 2.79 -17.31
N LYS A 209 30.54 3.33 -16.31
CA LYS A 209 31.15 2.53 -15.23
C LYS A 209 30.14 1.63 -14.54
N TRP A 210 28.89 2.11 -14.42
CA TRP A 210 27.73 1.35 -13.94
C TRP A 210 27.47 0.10 -14.77
N LYS A 211 27.43 0.22 -16.11
CA LYS A 211 27.12 -0.92 -16.99
C LYS A 211 28.21 -1.98 -16.90
N ILE A 212 29.48 -1.56 -16.93
CA ILE A 212 30.63 -2.47 -16.79
C ILE A 212 30.56 -3.21 -15.45
N ALA A 213 30.29 -2.51 -14.35
CA ALA A 213 30.12 -3.14 -13.04
C ALA A 213 28.92 -4.11 -13.01
N LEU A 214 27.80 -3.74 -13.63
CA LEU A 214 26.60 -4.59 -13.70
C LEU A 214 26.85 -5.87 -14.50
N ASP A 215 27.56 -5.78 -15.62
CA ASP A 215 27.86 -6.93 -16.49
C ASP A 215 28.83 -7.90 -15.80
N ILE A 216 29.86 -7.40 -15.09
CA ILE A 216 30.76 -8.23 -14.26
C ILE A 216 29.98 -8.95 -13.14
N VAL A 217 29.07 -8.23 -12.46
CA VAL A 217 28.23 -8.82 -11.41
C VAL A 217 27.31 -9.90 -11.99
N ARG A 218 26.71 -9.68 -13.18
CA ARG A 218 25.86 -10.66 -13.88
C ARG A 218 26.62 -11.91 -14.30
N GLU A 219 27.82 -11.77 -14.86
CA GLU A 219 28.66 -12.90 -15.26
C GLU A 219 28.99 -13.81 -14.06
N ARG A 220 29.27 -13.20 -12.90
CA ARG A 220 29.55 -13.94 -11.65
C ARG A 220 28.29 -14.47 -10.96
N CYS A 221 27.12 -13.84 -11.19
CA CYS A 221 25.81 -14.25 -10.67
C CYS A 221 24.97 -14.99 -11.72
N ASN A 222 25.57 -15.95 -12.41
CA ASN A 222 24.93 -16.70 -13.47
C ASN A 222 23.83 -17.67 -12.93
N TRP A 223 22.67 -17.70 -13.60
CA TRP A 223 21.47 -18.48 -13.24
C TRP A 223 21.69 -20.00 -13.15
N THR A 224 22.65 -20.55 -13.89
CA THR A 224 23.06 -21.95 -13.87
C THR A 224 23.73 -22.33 -12.54
N LEU A 225 24.54 -21.42 -11.98
CA LEU A 225 25.13 -21.57 -10.63
C LEU A 225 24.08 -21.41 -9.52
N CYS A 226 23.10 -20.52 -9.75
CA CYS A 226 21.95 -20.33 -8.87
C CYS A 226 21.06 -21.59 -8.81
N LYS A 227 20.81 -22.23 -9.97
CA LYS A 227 20.05 -23.49 -10.06
C LYS A 227 20.74 -24.68 -9.38
N GLN A 228 22.07 -24.76 -9.42
CA GLN A 228 22.82 -25.81 -8.72
C GLN A 228 22.66 -25.75 -7.19
N LYS A 229 22.19 -24.62 -6.65
CA LYS A 229 21.95 -24.41 -5.21
C LYS A 229 20.46 -24.39 -4.79
N ASN A 230 19.54 -24.80 -5.68
CA ASN A 230 18.10 -24.95 -5.41
C ASN A 230 17.43 -23.69 -4.85
N LEU A 231 17.52 -22.58 -5.59
CA LEU A 231 17.12 -21.29 -5.05
C LEU A 231 15.60 -20.89 -5.22
N THR A 232 14.92 -20.47 -4.13
CA THR A 232 13.53 -19.95 -3.89
C THR A 232 13.47 -18.53 -3.27
N ARG A 233 12.28 -17.89 -3.22
CA ARG A 233 12.01 -16.48 -2.79
C ARG A 233 12.58 -16.07 -1.40
N LYS A 234 12.93 -17.02 -0.52
CA LYS A 234 13.61 -16.78 0.77
C LYS A 234 15.09 -16.37 0.66
N GLU A 235 15.60 -16.29 -0.56
CA GLU A 235 17.03 -16.39 -0.82
C GLU A 235 17.58 -15.25 -1.68
N TYR A 236 16.80 -14.19 -1.85
CA TYR A 236 17.37 -12.88 -2.15
C TYR A 236 18.42 -12.48 -1.08
N GLN A 237 18.16 -12.82 0.19
CA GLN A 237 19.13 -12.71 1.27
C GLN A 237 20.34 -13.64 1.10
N SER A 238 20.16 -14.82 0.50
CA SER A 238 21.27 -15.72 0.17
C SER A 238 22.07 -15.26 -1.05
N LEU A 239 21.45 -14.57 -2.01
CA LEU A 239 22.14 -13.90 -3.12
C LEU A 239 22.96 -12.71 -2.62
N LYS A 240 22.38 -11.87 -1.75
CA LYS A 240 23.08 -10.75 -1.09
C LYS A 240 24.27 -11.25 -0.27
N SER A 241 24.03 -12.27 0.58
CA SER A 241 25.09 -12.94 1.33
C SER A 241 26.12 -13.62 0.41
N TYR A 242 25.72 -14.15 -0.75
CA TYR A 242 26.66 -14.71 -1.72
C TYR A 242 27.55 -13.64 -2.34
N ILE A 243 26.98 -12.50 -2.75
CA ILE A 243 27.74 -11.35 -3.29
C ILE A 243 28.69 -10.80 -2.23
N ASP A 244 28.24 -10.68 -0.97
CA ASP A 244 29.06 -10.23 0.16
C ASP A 244 30.18 -11.22 0.52
N ASN A 245 29.97 -12.52 0.26
CA ASN A 245 30.95 -13.60 0.52
C ASN A 245 31.81 -13.95 -0.70
N LEU A 246 31.64 -13.28 -1.85
CA LEU A 246 32.58 -13.41 -2.96
C LEU A 246 33.95 -12.89 -2.48
N PRO A 247 35.06 -13.56 -2.81
CA PRO A 247 36.37 -13.16 -2.34
C PRO A 247 36.64 -11.68 -2.65
N GLU A 248 36.79 -10.86 -1.60
CA GLU A 248 37.01 -9.40 -1.68
C GLU A 248 38.25 -8.99 -2.51
N THR A 249 39.09 -9.96 -2.84
CA THR A 249 40.33 -9.83 -3.59
C THR A 249 40.17 -9.81 -5.10
N ASP A 250 39.00 -10.16 -5.67
CA ASP A 250 38.88 -10.25 -7.14
C ASP A 250 37.83 -9.29 -7.75
N LEU A 251 36.63 -9.20 -7.16
CA LEU A 251 35.52 -8.42 -7.77
C LEU A 251 35.81 -6.92 -7.88
N TYR A 252 36.16 -6.29 -6.75
CA TYR A 252 36.39 -4.85 -6.72
C TYR A 252 37.68 -4.45 -7.45
N GLU A 253 38.63 -5.37 -7.55
CA GLU A 253 39.88 -5.16 -8.30
C GLU A 253 39.65 -5.26 -9.80
N GLU A 254 38.85 -6.23 -10.26
CA GLU A 254 38.45 -6.34 -11.65
C GLU A 254 37.64 -5.11 -12.11
N ILE A 255 36.64 -4.69 -11.31
CA ILE A 255 35.86 -3.48 -11.60
C ILE A 255 36.78 -2.27 -11.63
N ALA A 256 37.62 -2.07 -10.60
CA ALA A 256 38.57 -0.96 -10.53
C ALA A 256 39.51 -0.90 -11.76
N GLN A 257 40.00 -2.04 -12.21
CA GLN A 257 40.85 -2.15 -13.41
C GLN A 257 40.08 -1.80 -14.68
N ARG A 258 38.90 -2.41 -14.92
CA ARG A 258 38.12 -2.17 -16.14
C ARG A 258 37.49 -0.77 -16.18
N THR A 259 37.19 -0.15 -15.04
CA THR A 259 36.61 1.21 -14.99
C THR A 259 37.63 2.32 -14.79
N TYR A 260 38.93 1.99 -14.71
CA TYR A 260 40.04 2.89 -14.36
C TYR A 260 39.74 3.72 -13.09
N THR A 261 39.20 3.08 -12.06
CA THR A 261 38.87 3.72 -10.77
C THR A 261 39.61 3.05 -9.62
N ASN A 262 39.62 3.69 -8.45
CA ASN A 262 40.12 3.03 -7.26
C ASN A 262 39.12 2.00 -6.71
N LYS A 263 39.63 1.08 -5.87
CA LYS A 263 38.85 -0.01 -5.25
C LYS A 263 37.66 0.51 -4.41
N GLY A 264 37.79 1.68 -3.81
CA GLY A 264 36.71 2.31 -3.01
C GLY A 264 35.51 2.73 -3.86
N ILE A 265 35.75 3.33 -5.04
CA ILE A 265 34.69 3.71 -5.98
C ILE A 265 34.06 2.45 -6.61
N ALA A 266 34.86 1.42 -6.89
CA ALA A 266 34.34 0.13 -7.35
C ALA A 266 33.38 -0.50 -6.33
N LYS A 267 33.69 -0.40 -5.03
CA LYS A 267 32.81 -0.86 -3.95
C LYS A 267 31.48 -0.09 -3.93
N GLN A 268 31.54 1.24 -4.02
CA GLN A 268 30.33 2.08 -4.07
C GLN A 268 29.41 1.72 -5.25
N LEU A 269 29.98 1.45 -6.43
CA LEU A 269 29.20 1.02 -7.60
C LEU A 269 28.49 -0.31 -7.37
N VAL A 270 29.15 -1.27 -6.72
CA VAL A 270 28.53 -2.56 -6.36
C VAL A 270 27.42 -2.37 -5.32
N ASP A 271 27.66 -1.54 -4.30
CA ASP A 271 26.65 -1.21 -3.28
C ASP A 271 25.40 -0.56 -3.92
N GLU A 272 25.58 0.36 -4.87
CA GLU A 272 24.48 0.95 -5.62
C GLU A 272 23.73 -0.07 -6.49
N ILE A 273 24.42 -1.06 -7.07
CA ILE A 273 23.80 -2.17 -7.83
C ILE A 273 22.94 -3.04 -6.91
N ILE A 274 23.45 -3.41 -5.74
CA ILE A 274 22.71 -4.18 -4.73
C ILE A 274 21.48 -3.41 -4.27
N ASN A 275 21.60 -2.11 -3.98
CA ASN A 275 20.47 -1.29 -3.54
C ASN A 275 19.39 -1.15 -4.63
N LYS A 276 19.77 -1.10 -5.92
CA LYS A 276 18.77 -1.13 -7.01
C LYS A 276 18.12 -2.50 -7.17
N MET A 277 18.86 -3.59 -6.97
CA MET A 277 18.25 -4.92 -6.91
C MET A 277 17.27 -5.03 -5.74
N ASP A 278 17.60 -4.47 -4.57
CA ASP A 278 16.70 -4.42 -3.39
C ASP A 278 15.36 -3.74 -3.79
N SER A 279 15.40 -2.68 -4.61
CA SER A 279 14.19 -1.99 -5.08
C SER A 279 13.36 -2.74 -6.12
N TYR A 280 13.98 -3.64 -6.91
CA TYR A 280 13.30 -4.37 -7.99
C TYR A 280 12.57 -5.61 -7.45
N PHE A 281 13.19 -6.35 -6.53
CA PHE A 281 12.56 -7.54 -5.91
C PHE A 281 11.41 -7.21 -4.93
N LEU A 282 11.26 -5.94 -4.55
CA LEU A 282 10.16 -5.44 -3.72
C LEU A 282 8.98 -4.89 -4.54
N GLN A 283 9.08 -4.83 -5.86
CA GLN A 283 7.98 -4.46 -6.76
C GLN A 283 7.37 -5.72 -7.38
N GLU A 284 6.04 -5.81 -7.44
CA GLU A 284 5.33 -6.87 -8.17
C GLU A 284 5.66 -6.75 -9.68
N ASP A 285 6.28 -7.78 -10.25
CA ASP A 285 6.93 -7.75 -11.57
C ASP A 285 5.92 -7.82 -12.74
N GLU A 286 6.21 -7.14 -13.85
CA GLU A 286 5.42 -7.18 -15.09
C GLU A 286 5.35 -8.59 -15.72
N GLU A 287 6.28 -9.49 -15.38
CA GLU A 287 6.26 -10.90 -15.78
C GLU A 287 5.15 -11.70 -15.06
N ASP A 288 4.83 -11.35 -13.81
CA ASP A 288 3.69 -11.92 -13.09
C ASP A 288 2.37 -11.47 -13.74
N SER A 289 2.28 -10.21 -14.19
CA SER A 289 1.15 -9.72 -14.99
C SER A 289 1.02 -10.43 -16.35
N LEU A 290 2.12 -10.76 -17.02
CA LEU A 290 2.08 -11.55 -18.26
C LEU A 290 1.66 -13.01 -18.02
N LEU A 291 2.08 -13.62 -16.92
CA LEU A 291 1.63 -14.95 -16.49
C LEU A 291 0.15 -14.96 -16.10
N GLU A 292 -0.33 -13.93 -15.41
CA GLU A 292 -1.75 -13.70 -15.13
C GLU A 292 -2.55 -13.61 -16.42
N ILE A 293 -2.13 -12.75 -17.37
CA ILE A 293 -2.76 -12.61 -18.68
C ILE A 293 -2.74 -13.94 -19.46
N LEU A 294 -1.66 -14.73 -19.39
CA LEU A 294 -1.54 -16.00 -20.11
C LEU A 294 -2.43 -17.10 -19.49
N ILE A 295 -2.55 -17.13 -18.17
CA ILE A 295 -3.42 -18.06 -17.42
C ILE A 295 -4.89 -17.68 -17.61
N GLU A 296 -5.22 -16.39 -17.60
CA GLU A 296 -6.59 -15.90 -17.80
C GLU A 296 -7.11 -16.15 -19.21
N ASN A 297 -6.26 -16.01 -20.23
CA ASN A 297 -6.66 -16.17 -21.62
C ASN A 297 -6.66 -17.62 -22.12
N HIS A 298 -6.14 -18.58 -21.34
CA HIS A 298 -6.07 -19.98 -21.74
C HIS A 298 -6.86 -20.89 -20.79
N GLU A 299 -8.17 -20.99 -21.03
CA GLU A 299 -9.16 -21.68 -20.17
C GLU A 299 -8.76 -23.11 -19.78
N LYS A 300 -8.19 -23.90 -20.72
CA LYS A 300 -7.71 -25.26 -20.44
C LYS A 300 -6.53 -25.28 -19.46
N LEU A 301 -5.65 -24.28 -19.52
CA LEU A 301 -4.52 -24.17 -18.60
C LEU A 301 -5.03 -23.71 -17.22
N LYS A 302 -5.89 -22.70 -17.20
CA LYS A 302 -6.56 -22.21 -15.99
C LYS A 302 -7.23 -23.34 -15.21
N LEU A 303 -8.08 -24.11 -15.87
CA LEU A 303 -8.78 -25.25 -15.26
C LEU A 303 -7.81 -26.32 -14.75
N LYS A 304 -6.74 -26.61 -15.50
CA LYS A 304 -5.72 -27.60 -15.10
C LYS A 304 -4.99 -27.18 -13.83
N TYR A 305 -4.58 -25.92 -13.73
CA TYR A 305 -3.85 -25.41 -12.56
C TYR A 305 -4.78 -25.18 -11.37
N GLN A 306 -5.99 -24.66 -11.57
CA GLN A 306 -7.02 -24.57 -10.52
C GLN A 306 -7.34 -25.94 -9.93
N LYS A 307 -7.50 -26.97 -10.77
CA LYS A 307 -7.70 -28.35 -10.31
C LYS A 307 -6.50 -28.85 -9.50
N LYS A 308 -5.28 -28.61 -9.96
CA LYS A 308 -4.07 -29.04 -9.25
C LYS A 308 -3.92 -28.34 -7.89
N VAL A 309 -4.23 -27.05 -7.80
CA VAL A 309 -4.24 -26.30 -6.53
C VAL A 309 -5.35 -26.82 -5.61
N ALA A 310 -6.54 -27.09 -6.14
CA ALA A 310 -7.63 -27.66 -5.36
C ALA A 310 -7.30 -29.07 -4.82
N ASP A 311 -6.69 -29.92 -5.64
CA ASP A 311 -6.26 -31.27 -5.25
C ASP A 311 -5.15 -31.20 -4.17
N ASP A 312 -4.16 -30.32 -4.34
CA ASP A 312 -3.08 -30.12 -3.35
C ASP A 312 -3.60 -29.52 -2.03
N TRP A 313 -4.56 -28.60 -2.09
CA TRP A 313 -5.20 -28.04 -0.91
C TRP A 313 -6.04 -29.09 -0.18
N ALA A 314 -6.83 -29.88 -0.92
CA ALA A 314 -7.64 -30.95 -0.34
C ALA A 314 -6.77 -32.02 0.35
N LEU A 315 -5.60 -32.36 -0.22
CA LEU A 315 -4.63 -33.28 0.39
C LEU A 315 -4.00 -32.70 1.66
N LYS A 316 -3.62 -31.42 1.65
CA LYS A 316 -2.96 -30.79 2.81
C LYS A 316 -3.94 -30.50 3.95
N SER A 317 -5.18 -30.16 3.63
CA SER A 317 -6.22 -29.80 4.61
C SER A 317 -7.15 -30.96 4.96
N GLU A 318 -6.87 -32.20 4.53
CA GLU A 318 -7.71 -33.38 4.79
C GLU A 318 -8.00 -33.57 6.29
N LYS A 319 -6.98 -33.38 7.15
CA LYS A 319 -7.13 -33.49 8.61
C LYS A 319 -8.03 -32.40 9.19
N GLU A 320 -7.86 -31.16 8.75
CA GLU A 320 -8.65 -30.00 9.19
C GLU A 320 -10.11 -30.12 8.73
N ILE A 321 -10.32 -30.57 7.49
CA ILE A 321 -11.66 -30.83 6.93
C ILE A 321 -12.37 -31.94 7.72
N ASN A 322 -11.66 -33.02 8.06
CA ASN A 322 -12.25 -34.11 8.84
C ASN A 322 -12.53 -33.69 10.28
N ALA A 323 -11.69 -32.85 10.88
CA ALA A 323 -11.94 -32.27 12.20
C ALA A 323 -13.17 -31.35 12.19
N ALA A 324 -13.25 -30.44 11.23
CA ALA A 324 -14.40 -29.53 11.07
C ALA A 324 -15.71 -30.29 10.81
N LYS A 325 -15.67 -31.37 10.01
CA LYS A 325 -16.84 -32.24 9.80
C LYS A 325 -17.29 -32.96 11.07
N LEU A 326 -16.36 -33.39 11.91
CA LEU A 326 -16.67 -34.02 13.19
C LEU A 326 -17.28 -33.01 14.18
N GLU A 327 -16.75 -31.79 14.22
CA GLU A 327 -17.31 -30.69 15.02
C GLU A 327 -18.71 -30.31 14.56
N LEU A 328 -18.93 -30.20 13.24
CA LEU A 328 -20.26 -29.91 12.67
C LEU A 328 -21.28 -30.96 13.12
N LYS A 329 -20.93 -32.25 13.04
CA LYS A 329 -21.81 -33.33 13.49
C LYS A 329 -22.11 -33.25 15.00
N ASN A 330 -21.13 -32.91 15.82
CA ASN A 330 -21.31 -32.74 17.27
C ASN A 330 -22.22 -31.53 17.59
N ILE A 331 -22.08 -30.43 16.83
CA ILE A 331 -22.94 -29.26 16.96
C ILE A 331 -24.38 -29.60 16.55
N GLU A 332 -24.58 -30.35 15.46
CA GLU A 332 -25.90 -30.81 15.02
C GLU A 332 -26.58 -31.71 16.07
N GLU A 333 -25.84 -32.63 16.69
CA GLU A 333 -26.35 -33.48 17.78
C GLU A 333 -26.73 -32.65 19.01
N LYS A 334 -25.89 -31.67 19.40
CA LYS A 334 -26.21 -30.73 20.50
C LYS A 334 -27.44 -29.88 20.20
N LYS A 335 -27.59 -29.40 18.97
CA LYS A 335 -28.77 -28.64 18.54
C LYS A 335 -30.03 -29.50 18.66
N TYR A 336 -30.00 -30.74 18.21
CA TYR A 336 -31.12 -31.66 18.34
C TYR A 336 -31.49 -31.93 19.81
N GLN A 337 -30.50 -32.06 20.70
CA GLN A 337 -30.74 -32.18 22.14
C GLN A 337 -31.38 -30.92 22.74
N LEU A 338 -30.86 -29.74 22.40
CA LEU A 338 -31.43 -28.46 22.83
C LEU A 338 -32.87 -28.26 22.35
N ASP A 339 -33.17 -28.60 21.10
CA ASP A 339 -34.52 -28.52 20.54
C ASP A 339 -35.52 -29.41 21.30
N ASN A 340 -35.09 -30.62 21.73
CA ASN A 340 -35.92 -31.48 22.56
C ASN A 340 -36.13 -30.90 23.95
N THR A 341 -35.08 -30.36 24.59
CA THR A 341 -35.20 -29.71 25.90
C THR A 341 -36.13 -28.49 25.86
N ILE A 342 -36.05 -27.67 24.81
CA ILE A 342 -36.97 -26.54 24.60
C ILE A 342 -38.41 -27.04 24.49
N ARG A 343 -38.63 -28.13 23.76
CA ARG A 343 -39.97 -28.73 23.59
C ARG A 343 -40.54 -29.21 24.92
N ASP A 344 -39.72 -29.85 25.76
CA ASP A 344 -40.12 -30.31 27.09
C ASP A 344 -40.44 -29.14 28.03
N ILE A 345 -39.60 -28.08 28.03
CA ILE A 345 -39.84 -26.86 28.82
C ILE A 345 -41.14 -26.16 28.40
N LEU A 346 -41.45 -26.12 27.10
CA LEU A 346 -42.70 -25.52 26.61
C LEU A 346 -43.94 -26.29 27.12
N VAL A 347 -43.89 -27.62 27.12
CA VAL A 347 -44.96 -28.46 27.68
C VAL A 347 -45.11 -28.21 29.18
N GLU A 348 -44.01 -28.13 29.92
CA GLU A 348 -44.04 -27.84 31.36
C GLU A 348 -44.59 -26.43 31.66
N GLN A 349 -44.22 -25.44 30.86
CA GLN A 349 -44.75 -24.07 30.97
C GLN A 349 -46.27 -24.04 30.76
N GLU A 350 -46.78 -24.81 29.79
CA GLU A 350 -48.21 -24.87 29.51
C GLU A 350 -48.99 -25.56 30.64
N ASN A 351 -48.44 -26.65 31.19
CA ASN A 351 -48.98 -27.30 32.39
C ASN A 351 -49.04 -26.36 33.59
N LYS A 352 -47.96 -25.61 33.86
CA LYS A 352 -47.91 -24.63 34.96
C LYS A 352 -48.88 -23.47 34.76
N LYS A 353 -49.08 -23.01 33.52
CA LYS A 353 -50.13 -22.02 33.19
C LYS A 353 -51.53 -22.56 33.43
N ALA A 354 -51.78 -23.84 33.16
CA ALA A 354 -53.07 -24.47 33.44
C ALA A 354 -53.33 -24.58 34.96
N GLU A 355 -52.34 -25.03 35.73
CA GLU A 355 -52.40 -25.05 37.21
C GLU A 355 -52.70 -23.66 37.78
N LEU A 356 -51.99 -22.62 37.31
CA LEU A 356 -52.22 -21.23 37.72
C LEU A 356 -53.66 -20.76 37.45
N ARG A 357 -54.22 -21.08 36.27
CA ARG A 357 -55.61 -20.75 35.94
C ARG A 357 -56.61 -21.46 36.86
N GLN A 358 -56.30 -22.69 37.27
CA GLN A 358 -57.16 -23.45 38.16
C GLN A 358 -57.15 -22.88 39.58
N LEU A 359 -55.96 -22.61 40.13
CA LEU A 359 -55.78 -21.91 41.41
C LEU A 359 -56.47 -20.53 41.42
N GLN A 360 -56.39 -19.77 40.33
CA GLN A 360 -57.10 -18.49 40.21
C GLN A 360 -58.62 -18.64 40.27
N LYS A 361 -59.17 -19.71 39.67
CA LYS A 361 -60.61 -20.00 39.75
C LYS A 361 -61.02 -20.39 41.17
N GLU A 362 -60.22 -21.21 41.85
CA GLU A 362 -60.46 -21.63 43.23
C GLU A 362 -60.47 -20.43 44.18
N ILE A 363 -59.49 -19.54 44.08
CA ILE A 363 -59.43 -18.30 44.86
C ILE A 363 -60.66 -17.41 44.59
N GLU A 364 -61.09 -17.30 43.34
CA GLU A 364 -62.26 -16.50 42.99
C GLU A 364 -63.56 -17.11 43.55
N SER A 365 -63.70 -18.44 43.53
CA SER A 365 -64.84 -19.10 44.18
C SER A 365 -64.84 -18.91 45.70
N GLU A 366 -63.69 -19.06 46.37
CA GLU A 366 -63.61 -18.84 47.82
C GLU A 366 -63.93 -17.39 48.20
N LYS A 367 -63.48 -16.41 47.40
CA LYS A 367 -63.85 -14.99 47.60
C LYS A 367 -65.35 -14.77 47.47
N GLN A 368 -66.00 -15.40 46.48
CA GLN A 368 -67.44 -15.28 46.30
C GLN A 368 -68.20 -15.95 47.45
N GLU A 369 -67.77 -17.12 47.90
CA GLU A 369 -68.33 -17.78 49.08
C GLU A 369 -68.17 -16.93 50.34
N PHE A 370 -66.99 -16.33 50.55
CA PHE A 370 -66.74 -15.44 51.68
C PHE A 370 -67.60 -14.17 51.63
N GLU A 371 -67.74 -13.52 50.48
CA GLU A 371 -68.62 -12.35 50.32
C GLU A 371 -70.10 -12.71 50.51
N THR A 372 -70.51 -13.90 50.09
CA THR A 372 -71.86 -14.40 50.31
C THR A 372 -72.10 -14.68 51.80
N TRP A 373 -71.16 -15.37 52.45
CA TRP A 373 -71.18 -15.61 53.90
C TRP A 373 -71.23 -14.31 54.70
N LYS A 374 -70.39 -13.33 54.34
CA LYS A 374 -70.34 -12.00 54.95
C LYS A 374 -71.67 -11.27 54.85
N ARG A 375 -72.33 -11.29 53.68
CA ARG A 375 -73.66 -10.68 53.49
C ARG A 375 -74.72 -11.36 54.35
N THR A 376 -74.72 -12.69 54.39
CA THR A 376 -75.66 -13.47 55.21
C THR A 376 -75.44 -13.21 56.71
N TRP A 377 -74.19 -13.21 57.16
CA TRP A 377 -73.84 -12.96 58.56
C TRP A 377 -74.22 -11.56 59.04
N ILE A 378 -74.04 -10.52 58.21
CA ILE A 378 -74.45 -9.13 58.51
C ILE A 378 -75.98 -9.04 58.65
N ILE A 379 -76.73 -9.74 57.80
CA ILE A 379 -78.20 -9.75 57.84
C ILE A 379 -78.71 -10.52 59.06
N GLU A 380 -78.14 -11.69 59.36
CA GLU A 380 -78.56 -12.57 60.46
C GLU A 380 -78.27 -11.98 61.85
N ASN A 381 -77.20 -11.19 62.00
CA ASN A 381 -76.79 -10.65 63.30
C ASN A 381 -77.29 -9.23 63.60
N ASN A 382 -78.08 -8.59 62.72
CA ASN A 382 -78.74 -7.30 62.97
C ASN A 382 -77.82 -6.19 63.53
N LEU A 383 -76.54 -6.21 63.17
CA LEU A 383 -75.55 -5.26 63.66
C LEU A 383 -75.68 -3.93 62.91
N ARG A 384 -76.49 -3.01 63.45
CA ARG A 384 -76.34 -1.57 63.19
C ARG A 384 -75.02 -1.13 63.81
N LEU A 385 -73.95 -1.17 63.02
CA LEU A 385 -72.61 -0.83 63.49
C LEU A 385 -72.48 0.69 63.66
N ASN A 386 -72.39 1.12 64.91
CA ASN A 386 -71.96 2.45 65.31
C ASN A 386 -70.53 2.70 64.79
N HIS A 387 -70.36 3.84 64.14
CA HIS A 387 -69.22 4.20 63.30
C HIS A 387 -67.94 4.57 64.08
N SER A 388 -67.82 4.20 65.37
CA SER A 388 -66.72 4.65 66.25
C SER A 388 -65.67 3.60 66.59
N GLU A 389 -65.95 2.31 66.38
CA GLU A 389 -65.00 1.22 66.68
C GLU A 389 -64.15 0.83 65.44
N TYR A 390 -64.67 1.11 64.24
CA TYR A 390 -63.94 0.92 62.97
C TYR A 390 -62.70 1.82 62.85
N THR A 391 -62.77 3.04 63.39
CA THR A 391 -61.71 4.05 63.27
C THR A 391 -60.46 3.66 64.05
N SER A 392 -60.61 3.04 65.22
CA SER A 392 -59.48 2.59 66.05
C SER A 392 -58.73 1.42 65.41
N ILE A 393 -59.44 0.50 64.76
CA ILE A 393 -58.84 -0.65 64.05
C ILE A 393 -58.22 -0.18 62.73
N TYR A 394 -58.84 0.78 62.04
CA TYR A 394 -58.26 1.41 60.84
C TYR A 394 -56.99 2.20 61.16
N GLU A 395 -56.89 2.86 62.31
CA GLU A 395 -55.68 3.59 62.72
C GLU A 395 -54.51 2.65 63.11
N GLU A 396 -54.79 1.50 63.72
CA GLU A 396 -53.79 0.46 63.99
C GLU A 396 -53.30 -0.23 62.70
N ILE A 397 -54.23 -0.56 61.79
CA ILE A 397 -53.90 -1.11 60.49
C ILE A 397 -53.15 -0.08 59.63
N GLN A 398 -53.49 1.22 59.72
CA GLN A 398 -52.73 2.29 59.05
C GLN A 398 -51.33 2.49 59.62
N LYS A 399 -51.10 2.28 60.93
CA LYS A 399 -49.74 2.30 61.51
C LYS A 399 -48.88 1.11 61.06
N ILE A 400 -49.48 -0.07 60.92
CA ILE A 400 -48.79 -1.28 60.40
C ILE A 400 -48.50 -1.14 58.90
N ILE A 401 -49.46 -0.63 58.13
CA ILE A 401 -49.33 -0.36 56.70
C ILE A 401 -48.33 0.79 56.45
N ALA A 402 -48.33 1.87 57.24
CA ALA A 402 -47.38 2.97 57.11
C ALA A 402 -45.93 2.53 57.39
N ASN A 403 -45.71 1.59 58.33
CA ASN A 403 -44.39 1.04 58.63
C ASN A 403 -43.91 -0.02 57.61
N THR A 404 -44.82 -0.62 56.84
CA THR A 404 -44.48 -1.61 55.80
C THR A 404 -44.36 -0.96 54.39
N ILE A 405 -44.99 0.21 54.19
CA ILE A 405 -44.99 0.96 52.91
C ILE A 405 -43.81 1.95 52.80
N HIS A 406 -42.98 2.11 53.84
CA HIS A 406 -41.69 2.80 53.73
C HIS A 406 -40.64 2.07 52.86
N GLU A 407 -40.92 0.86 52.36
CA GLU A 407 -40.00 0.15 51.47
C GLU A 407 -40.41 0.11 49.99
N LYS A 408 -41.67 0.32 49.60
CA LYS A 408 -42.06 0.25 48.18
C LYS A 408 -43.21 1.20 47.87
N HIS A 409 -42.90 2.49 47.83
CA HIS A 409 -43.60 3.48 46.98
C HIS A 409 -43.96 2.80 45.63
N SER A 410 -45.23 2.55 45.24
CA SER A 410 -46.34 3.49 45.07
C SER A 410 -45.84 4.73 44.32
N ASN A 411 -46.16 5.00 43.05
CA ASN A 411 -47.33 4.67 42.26
C ASN A 411 -47.02 4.83 40.76
N LYS A 412 -47.62 3.98 39.90
CA LYS A 412 -48.17 4.46 38.63
C LYS A 412 -49.64 4.04 38.55
N VAL A 413 -50.49 5.05 38.57
CA VAL A 413 -51.92 5.00 38.33
C VAL A 413 -52.17 4.95 36.81
N LYS A 414 -52.92 3.93 36.39
CA LYS A 414 -53.89 3.83 35.28
C LYS A 414 -53.47 4.23 33.86
N LYS A 415 -53.65 3.28 32.92
CA LYS A 415 -54.72 3.37 31.91
C LYS A 415 -54.99 2.04 31.19
N GLU A 416 -56.25 1.62 31.32
CA GLU A 416 -57.15 1.00 30.33
C GLU A 416 -56.53 0.34 29.08
N PHE A 417 -56.65 -0.99 29.03
CA PHE A 417 -56.62 -1.75 27.77
C PHE A 417 -57.95 -1.57 27.04
N GLY A 418 -58.01 -0.56 26.18
CA GLY A 418 -59.00 -0.43 25.12
C GLY A 418 -58.52 -1.10 23.85
N VAL A 419 -59.20 -2.16 23.44
CA VAL A 419 -59.08 -2.77 22.11
C VAL A 419 -59.56 -1.76 21.07
N GLN A 420 -58.71 -1.38 20.09
CA GLN A 420 -59.02 -1.41 18.65
C GLN A 420 -57.99 -0.68 17.77
N LYS A 421 -57.84 -1.27 16.57
CA LYS A 421 -57.48 -0.70 15.26
C LYS A 421 -56.00 -0.54 14.90
N ASN A 422 -55.60 -1.42 13.97
CA ASN A 422 -54.64 -1.11 12.91
C ASN A 422 -54.93 0.29 12.32
N THR A 423 -53.98 1.20 12.49
CA THR A 423 -53.73 2.30 11.57
C THR A 423 -52.27 2.74 11.73
N SER A 424 -51.63 2.99 10.59
CA SER A 424 -50.41 3.78 10.33
C SER A 424 -49.06 3.26 10.83
N ALA A 425 -48.17 2.97 9.87
CA ALA A 425 -46.73 3.22 9.95
C ALA A 425 -46.45 4.70 10.32
N ASP A 426 -45.19 5.03 10.62
CA ASP A 426 -44.66 6.29 11.21
C ASP A 426 -44.61 6.17 12.74
N HIS A 427 -43.48 6.31 13.45
CA HIS A 427 -42.49 7.38 13.38
C HIS A 427 -41.09 6.82 13.73
N LYS A 428 -40.10 6.99 12.85
CA LYS A 428 -38.68 6.58 13.05
C LYS A 428 -37.85 7.58 13.88
N VAL A 429 -38.52 8.63 14.36
CA VAL A 429 -38.00 9.79 15.09
C VAL A 429 -38.67 9.79 16.46
N HIS A 430 -37.89 9.79 17.54
CA HIS A 430 -38.38 9.77 18.91
C HIS A 430 -37.80 10.92 19.72
N PHE A 431 -38.68 11.80 20.21
CA PHE A 431 -38.25 12.89 21.09
C PHE A 431 -38.07 12.40 22.53
N GLY A 432 -36.95 12.80 23.13
CA GLY A 432 -36.56 12.47 24.49
C GLY A 432 -37.53 13.01 25.54
N LYS A 433 -37.69 12.24 26.61
CA LYS A 433 -38.63 12.51 27.71
C LYS A 433 -37.99 13.45 28.72
N VAL A 434 -38.74 14.47 29.14
CA VAL A 434 -38.32 15.39 30.21
C VAL A 434 -38.20 14.62 31.52
N ILE A 435 -37.11 14.85 32.24
CA ILE A 435 -36.86 14.30 33.58
C ILE A 435 -37.81 14.98 34.57
N SER A 436 -38.44 14.20 35.46
CA SER A 436 -39.41 14.76 36.38
C SER A 436 -38.74 15.59 37.48
N ASP A 437 -39.43 16.61 37.99
CA ASP A 437 -38.89 17.56 38.97
C ASP A 437 -38.31 16.90 40.24
N ASN A 438 -38.81 15.72 40.64
CA ASN A 438 -38.31 14.96 41.78
C ASN A 438 -36.99 14.22 41.53
N GLN A 439 -36.58 14.11 40.27
CA GLN A 439 -35.30 13.53 39.82
C GLN A 439 -34.28 14.63 39.46
N LEU A 440 -34.66 15.91 39.59
CA LEU A 440 -33.76 17.04 39.33
C LEU A 440 -32.95 17.38 40.58
N THR A 441 -31.64 17.44 40.40
CA THR A 441 -30.68 17.88 41.42
C THR A 441 -30.22 19.30 41.08
N ALA A 442 -30.23 20.19 42.08
CA ALA A 442 -29.67 21.53 41.92
C ALA A 442 -28.15 21.45 41.77
N LEU A 443 -27.60 22.09 40.73
CA LEU A 443 -26.17 22.08 40.43
C LEU A 443 -25.57 23.47 40.64
N ASP A 444 -24.51 23.56 41.43
CA ASP A 444 -23.81 24.80 41.73
C ASP A 444 -22.50 24.94 40.94
N THR A 445 -21.89 23.84 40.51
CA THR A 445 -20.66 23.85 39.72
C THR A 445 -20.65 22.82 38.58
N TRP A 446 -19.70 22.95 37.66
CA TRP A 446 -19.48 21.97 36.59
C TRP A 446 -19.10 20.58 37.13
N GLU A 447 -18.45 20.50 38.30
CA GLU A 447 -18.19 19.24 38.97
C GLU A 447 -19.50 18.52 39.35
N ASP A 448 -20.54 19.27 39.75
CA ASP A 448 -21.87 18.69 40.03
C ASP A 448 -22.54 18.15 38.74
N GLU A 449 -22.28 18.78 37.58
CA GLU A 449 -22.73 18.25 36.28
C GLU A 449 -22.07 16.89 36.02
N ILE A 450 -20.75 16.78 36.21
CA ILE A 450 -20.02 15.51 36.04
C ILE A 450 -20.51 14.48 37.03
N GLN A 451 -20.70 14.85 38.29
CA GLN A 451 -21.21 13.94 39.32
C GLN A 451 -22.61 13.41 38.97
N THR A 452 -23.47 14.24 38.38
CA THR A 452 -24.79 13.80 37.93
C THR A 452 -24.68 12.82 36.76
N VAL A 453 -23.75 13.05 35.82
CA VAL A 453 -23.45 12.09 34.74
C VAL A 453 -22.90 10.78 35.32
N ASP A 454 -21.99 10.84 36.29
CA ASP A 454 -21.40 9.68 36.97
C ASP A 454 -22.47 8.85 37.70
N CYS A 455 -23.39 9.48 38.44
CA CYS A 455 -24.53 8.78 39.04
C CYS A 455 -25.37 8.04 37.99
N ASN A 456 -25.58 8.65 36.83
CA ASN A 456 -26.31 8.00 35.73
C ASN A 456 -25.50 6.85 35.10
N MET A 457 -24.17 6.96 35.02
CA MET A 457 -23.32 5.86 34.55
C MET A 457 -23.39 4.67 35.51
N TYR A 458 -23.34 4.93 36.82
CA TYR A 458 -23.49 3.90 37.84
C TYR A 458 -24.86 3.20 37.80
N GLU A 459 -25.94 3.96 37.56
CA GLU A 459 -27.31 3.41 37.35
C GLU A 459 -27.39 2.50 36.11
N LEU A 460 -26.46 2.62 35.17
CA LEU A 460 -26.33 1.75 33.99
C LEU A 460 -25.42 0.54 34.22
N ALA A 461 -25.10 0.23 35.48
CA ALA A 461 -24.18 -0.84 35.87
C ALA A 461 -22.80 -0.69 35.20
N ILE A 462 -22.34 0.54 34.99
CA ILE A 462 -20.94 0.79 34.64
C ILE A 462 -20.08 0.62 35.90
N SER A 463 -18.96 -0.10 35.76
CA SER A 463 -18.03 -0.35 36.85
C SER A 463 -17.63 0.95 37.55
N ARG A 464 -17.61 0.91 38.89
CA ARG A 464 -17.22 2.05 39.72
C ARG A 464 -15.82 2.58 39.42
N GLU A 465 -14.91 1.71 38.94
CA GLU A 465 -13.56 2.11 38.56
C GLU A 465 -13.55 3.08 37.36
N TYR A 466 -14.51 2.94 36.46
CA TYR A 466 -14.54 3.65 35.18
C TYR A 466 -15.66 4.67 35.05
N SER A 467 -16.67 4.63 35.92
CA SER A 467 -17.86 5.48 35.87
C SER A 467 -17.52 6.98 35.85
N GLU A 468 -16.68 7.44 36.79
CA GLU A 468 -16.26 8.85 36.88
C GLU A 468 -15.43 9.27 35.66
N ILE A 469 -14.53 8.40 35.19
CA ILE A 469 -13.65 8.64 34.04
C ILE A 469 -14.48 8.77 32.75
N LEU A 470 -15.45 7.87 32.56
CA LEU A 470 -16.36 7.90 31.43
C LEU A 470 -17.25 9.15 31.49
N ALA A 471 -17.85 9.45 32.65
CA ALA A 471 -18.68 10.63 32.85
C ALA A 471 -17.94 11.93 32.51
N THR A 472 -16.69 12.04 32.97
CA THR A 472 -15.82 13.16 32.71
C THR A 472 -15.46 13.29 31.23
N THR A 473 -15.16 12.16 30.57
CA THR A 473 -14.87 12.10 29.13
C THR A 473 -16.08 12.55 28.29
N LEU A 474 -17.28 12.06 28.64
CA LEU A 474 -18.53 12.41 27.98
C LEU A 474 -18.92 13.87 28.22
N TYR A 475 -18.76 14.37 29.44
CA TYR A 475 -18.96 15.78 29.79
C TYR A 475 -18.05 16.69 28.97
N TRP A 476 -16.76 16.37 28.90
CA TRP A 476 -15.80 17.15 28.12
C TRP A 476 -16.19 17.21 26.64
N ALA A 477 -16.51 16.06 26.05
CA ALA A 477 -16.94 15.98 24.65
C ALA A 477 -18.24 16.77 24.40
N PHE A 478 -19.19 16.74 25.33
CA PHE A 478 -20.40 17.58 25.28
C PHE A 478 -20.07 19.08 25.35
N PHE A 479 -19.15 19.46 26.24
CA PHE A 479 -18.74 20.85 26.46
C PHE A 479 -18.06 21.45 25.21
N ILE A 480 -17.14 20.73 24.58
CA ILE A 480 -16.46 21.18 23.35
C ILE A 480 -17.24 20.90 22.06
N LYS A 481 -18.46 20.39 22.17
CA LYS A 481 -19.34 19.99 21.06
C LYS A 481 -18.71 18.97 20.10
N LYS A 482 -17.89 18.05 20.61
CA LYS A 482 -17.22 17.01 19.80
C LYS A 482 -18.16 15.82 19.62
N PRO A 483 -18.52 15.42 18.39
CA PRO A 483 -19.35 14.23 18.17
C PRO A 483 -18.71 12.97 18.73
N ILE A 484 -19.53 12.05 19.25
CA ILE A 484 -19.08 10.79 19.85
C ILE A 484 -19.68 9.61 19.08
N LEU A 485 -18.89 8.56 18.88
CA LEU A 485 -19.35 7.24 18.45
C LEU A 485 -19.18 6.27 19.62
N LEU A 486 -20.29 5.90 20.26
CA LEU A 486 -20.33 4.90 21.31
C LEU A 486 -20.58 3.53 20.70
N VAL A 487 -19.73 2.57 21.03
CA VAL A 487 -19.79 1.22 20.49
C VAL A 487 -19.94 0.21 21.63
N GLY A 488 -20.83 -0.77 21.46
CA GLY A 488 -21.06 -1.82 22.45
C GLY A 488 -22.34 -1.66 23.29
N PRO A 489 -22.48 -2.46 24.35
CA PRO A 489 -23.68 -2.52 25.18
C PRO A 489 -23.93 -1.22 25.94
N ALA A 490 -25.19 -0.94 26.28
CA ALA A 490 -25.62 0.27 26.98
C ALA A 490 -25.30 1.62 26.29
N ALA A 491 -24.67 1.63 25.11
CA ALA A 491 -24.34 2.86 24.36
C ALA A 491 -25.54 3.81 24.20
N GLU A 492 -26.72 3.27 23.86
CA GLU A 492 -27.95 4.05 23.74
C GLU A 492 -28.41 4.68 25.06
N SER A 493 -28.36 3.90 26.14
CA SER A 493 -28.75 4.35 27.48
C SER A 493 -27.76 5.35 28.06
N ILE A 494 -26.47 5.24 27.73
CA ILE A 494 -25.44 6.22 28.10
C ILE A 494 -25.79 7.59 27.50
N CYS A 495 -26.19 7.65 26.22
CA CYS A 495 -26.67 8.90 25.61
C CYS A 495 -27.83 9.51 26.40
N ASP A 496 -28.81 8.69 26.78
CA ASP A 496 -29.97 9.13 27.54
C ASP A 496 -29.59 9.64 28.93
N GLY A 497 -28.64 8.98 29.62
CA GLY A 497 -28.13 9.39 30.92
C GLY A 497 -27.35 10.70 30.88
N VAL A 498 -26.50 10.91 29.87
CA VAL A 498 -25.78 12.18 29.69
C VAL A 498 -26.76 13.31 29.38
N SER A 499 -27.70 13.07 28.46
CA SER A 499 -28.73 14.05 28.11
C SER A 499 -29.62 14.38 29.30
N ALA A 500 -30.00 13.39 30.11
CA ALA A 500 -30.79 13.60 31.31
C ALA A 500 -30.06 14.54 32.28
N ALA A 501 -28.78 14.26 32.55
CA ALA A 501 -27.95 15.06 33.44
C ALA A 501 -27.76 16.50 32.94
N LEU A 502 -27.44 16.70 31.66
CA LEU A 502 -27.01 18.00 31.14
C LEU A 502 -28.13 18.83 30.47
N CYS A 503 -29.22 18.17 30.06
CA CYS A 503 -30.31 18.77 29.28
C CYS A 503 -31.70 18.56 29.92
N GLN A 504 -31.78 17.92 31.10
CA GLN A 504 -33.03 17.65 31.83
C GLN A 504 -34.05 16.82 31.04
N ARG A 505 -33.57 16.07 30.05
CA ARG A 505 -34.38 15.16 29.23
C ARG A 505 -33.51 14.06 28.64
N THR A 506 -34.08 12.89 28.38
CA THR A 506 -33.37 11.84 27.62
C THR A 506 -33.05 12.32 26.20
N ALA A 507 -32.18 11.62 25.48
CA ALA A 507 -31.75 12.06 24.16
C ALA A 507 -32.91 11.97 23.15
N ASP A 508 -32.93 12.89 22.19
CA ASP A 508 -33.74 12.75 20.99
C ASP A 508 -33.10 11.65 20.13
N SER A 509 -33.86 10.69 19.62
CA SER A 509 -33.30 9.52 18.91
C SER A 509 -33.89 9.31 17.52
N VAL A 510 -33.01 8.97 16.59
CA VAL A 510 -33.35 8.54 15.22
C VAL A 510 -32.74 7.16 14.99
N TYR A 511 -33.58 6.22 14.57
CA TYR A 511 -33.13 4.87 14.21
C TYR A 511 -33.08 4.72 12.69
N LEU A 512 -31.89 4.49 12.14
CA LEU A 512 -31.70 4.46 10.70
C LEU A 512 -31.88 3.03 10.15
N GLN A 513 -32.90 2.89 9.29
CA GLN A 513 -33.04 1.76 8.37
C GLN A 513 -32.96 2.32 6.95
N GLU A 514 -32.05 1.80 6.12
CA GLU A 514 -31.78 2.11 4.70
C GLU A 514 -32.20 3.52 4.20
N ASN A 515 -31.21 4.38 3.89
CA ASN A 515 -31.36 5.68 3.22
C ASN A 515 -32.41 6.64 3.82
N ALA A 516 -32.33 6.80 5.14
CA ALA A 516 -33.23 7.57 6.00
C ALA A 516 -32.76 9.01 6.29
N PHE A 517 -32.28 9.73 5.29
CA PHE A 517 -31.64 11.04 5.47
C PHE A 517 -32.60 12.19 5.84
N GLU A 518 -33.81 12.16 5.30
CA GLU A 518 -34.83 13.19 5.58
C GLU A 518 -35.31 13.14 7.04
N GLU A 519 -35.24 11.98 7.68
CA GLU A 519 -35.63 11.78 9.07
C GLU A 519 -34.61 12.43 10.03
N ILE A 520 -33.32 12.42 9.68
CA ILE A 520 -32.26 13.14 10.42
C ILE A 520 -32.46 14.65 10.31
N LYS A 521 -32.74 15.16 9.10
CA LYS A 521 -33.02 16.59 8.90
C LYS A 521 -34.26 17.05 9.65
N GLN A 522 -35.33 16.26 9.60
CA GLN A 522 -36.54 16.55 10.36
C GLN A 522 -36.25 16.61 11.86
N MET A 523 -35.48 15.65 12.38
CA MET A 523 -35.05 15.67 13.77
C MET A 523 -34.25 16.93 14.10
N CYS A 524 -33.28 17.33 13.27
CA CYS A 524 -32.47 18.52 13.53
C CYS A 524 -33.31 19.81 13.55
N GLN A 525 -34.37 19.89 12.75
CA GLN A 525 -35.27 21.05 12.70
C GLN A 525 -36.23 21.11 13.89
N GLU A 526 -36.72 19.96 14.35
CA GLU A 526 -37.74 19.86 15.38
C GLU A 526 -37.17 19.65 16.80
N SER A 527 -35.92 19.17 16.89
CA SER A 527 -35.21 18.92 18.14
C SER A 527 -34.92 20.22 18.88
N ARG A 528 -35.22 20.22 20.18
CA ARG A 528 -34.82 21.31 21.09
C ARG A 528 -33.32 21.19 21.42
N ASP A 529 -32.76 22.21 22.06
CA ASP A 529 -31.38 22.18 22.56
C ASP A 529 -31.14 20.90 23.39
N GLY A 530 -30.24 20.02 22.94
CA GLY A 530 -30.05 18.70 23.52
C GLY A 530 -29.11 17.78 22.73
N ILE A 531 -29.00 16.52 23.19
CA ILE A 531 -28.25 15.47 22.49
C ILE A 531 -29.19 14.77 21.49
N ILE A 532 -28.73 14.64 20.25
CA ILE A 532 -29.36 13.82 19.22
C ILE A 532 -28.56 12.51 19.08
N ARG A 533 -29.23 11.41 19.43
CA ARG A 533 -28.74 10.04 19.24
C ARG A 533 -29.10 9.52 17.86
N ILE A 534 -28.11 9.00 17.15
CA ILE A 534 -28.30 8.32 15.86
C ILE A 534 -27.87 6.86 16.03
N SER A 535 -28.80 5.92 15.88
CA SER A 535 -28.54 4.48 16.07
C SER A 535 -28.33 3.77 14.73
N ASN A 536 -27.52 2.70 14.75
CA ASN A 536 -27.23 1.79 13.61
C ASN A 536 -26.43 2.46 12.46
N THR A 537 -25.21 2.93 12.77
CA THR A 537 -24.54 4.00 11.99
C THR A 537 -23.34 3.62 11.11
N ILE A 538 -23.13 2.34 10.75
CA ILE A 538 -22.03 1.93 9.83
C ILE A 538 -22.32 2.28 8.34
N ASN A 539 -23.03 3.36 8.06
CA ASN A 539 -23.23 3.84 6.70
C ASN A 539 -22.42 5.12 6.48
N ASN A 540 -21.51 5.10 5.49
CA ASN A 540 -20.66 6.23 5.13
C ASN A 540 -21.45 7.52 4.85
N GLU A 541 -22.65 7.42 4.28
CA GLU A 541 -23.50 8.59 4.03
C GLU A 541 -23.93 9.27 5.34
N VAL A 542 -24.38 8.47 6.32
CA VAL A 542 -24.79 8.94 7.65
C VAL A 542 -23.63 9.60 8.38
N LEU A 543 -22.44 9.00 8.31
CA LEU A 543 -21.23 9.54 8.91
C LEU A 543 -20.84 10.88 8.29
N SER A 544 -20.83 10.96 6.96
CA SER A 544 -20.50 12.20 6.23
C SER A 544 -21.47 13.34 6.57
N GLU A 545 -22.75 13.00 6.70
CA GLU A 545 -23.77 13.98 7.04
C GLU A 545 -23.68 14.42 8.48
N THR A 546 -23.47 13.49 9.41
CA THR A 546 -23.36 13.86 10.82
C THR A 546 -22.15 14.76 11.04
N ILE A 547 -21.05 14.55 10.30
CA ILE A 547 -19.93 15.49 10.27
C ILE A 547 -20.39 16.86 9.80
N ARG A 548 -21.18 16.94 8.72
CA ARG A 548 -21.72 18.22 8.22
C ARG A 548 -22.62 18.91 9.25
N LEU A 549 -23.56 18.17 9.84
CA LEU A 549 -24.51 18.69 10.83
C LEU A 549 -23.83 19.10 12.14
N SER A 550 -22.74 18.42 12.53
CA SER A 550 -21.97 18.78 13.72
C SER A 550 -21.26 20.14 13.62
N GLN A 551 -21.12 20.70 12.41
CA GLN A 551 -20.53 22.03 12.21
C GLN A 551 -21.46 23.18 12.60
N ASP A 552 -22.76 22.91 12.72
CA ASP A 552 -23.78 23.93 13.03
C ASP A 552 -23.78 24.33 14.52
N CYS A 553 -23.07 23.59 15.38
CA CYS A 553 -22.91 23.83 16.83
C CYS A 553 -24.19 23.88 17.68
N HIS A 554 -25.38 23.77 17.07
CA HIS A 554 -26.68 23.83 17.76
C HIS A 554 -26.95 22.60 18.63
N HIS A 555 -26.75 21.40 18.07
CA HIS A 555 -26.98 20.13 18.77
C HIS A 555 -25.67 19.37 18.98
N GLN A 556 -25.69 18.48 19.97
CA GLN A 556 -24.62 17.54 20.21
C GLN A 556 -25.01 16.18 19.63
N TYR A 557 -24.13 15.55 18.85
CA TYR A 557 -24.43 14.31 18.13
C TYR A 557 -23.71 13.11 18.75
N TYR A 558 -24.48 12.08 19.10
CA TYR A 558 -23.98 10.81 19.61
C TYR A 558 -24.43 9.70 18.68
N LEU A 559 -23.48 9.04 18.04
CA LEU A 559 -23.72 7.86 17.22
C LEU A 559 -23.58 6.63 18.09
N THR A 560 -24.44 5.64 17.86
CA THR A 560 -24.39 4.37 18.58
C THR A 560 -24.34 3.20 17.61
N HIS A 561 -23.53 2.20 17.96
CA HIS A 561 -23.39 0.98 17.19
C HIS A 561 -23.15 -0.23 18.10
N PRO A 562 -23.85 -1.38 17.94
CA PRO A 562 -23.74 -2.50 18.87
C PRO A 562 -22.41 -3.27 18.83
N PHE A 563 -21.68 -3.29 17.71
CA PHE A 563 -20.55 -4.20 17.52
C PHE A 563 -19.25 -3.48 17.16
N ILE A 564 -18.19 -3.73 17.91
CA ILE A 564 -16.86 -3.13 17.65
C ILE A 564 -16.21 -3.68 16.39
N GLU A 565 -16.54 -4.91 16.02
CA GLU A 565 -16.00 -5.62 14.86
C GLU A 565 -16.24 -4.84 13.55
N ASP A 566 -17.37 -4.14 13.47
CA ASP A 566 -17.76 -3.36 12.30
C ASP A 566 -16.96 -2.05 12.14
N LEU A 567 -16.20 -1.63 13.15
CA LEU A 567 -15.32 -0.46 13.03
C LEU A 567 -14.24 -0.67 11.98
N SER A 568 -13.81 -1.92 11.74
CA SER A 568 -12.84 -2.26 10.70
C SER A 568 -13.29 -1.87 9.28
N LEU A 569 -14.61 -1.73 9.08
CA LEU A 569 -15.23 -1.34 7.81
C LEU A 569 -15.26 0.18 7.60
N LEU A 570 -14.94 0.96 8.64
CA LEU A 570 -15.05 2.40 8.62
C LEU A 570 -13.74 3.10 8.21
N PRO A 571 -13.81 4.26 7.52
CA PRO A 571 -12.63 4.99 7.12
C PRO A 571 -11.89 5.58 8.33
N LYS A 572 -10.57 5.33 8.42
CA LYS A 572 -9.68 5.81 9.50
C LYS A 572 -9.71 7.32 9.71
N SER A 573 -10.07 8.09 8.67
CA SER A 573 -10.22 9.53 8.73
C SER A 573 -11.31 10.00 9.71
N LEU A 574 -12.23 9.13 10.14
CA LEU A 574 -13.26 9.44 11.14
C LEU A 574 -12.68 9.90 12.48
N LEU A 575 -11.48 9.47 12.84
CA LEU A 575 -10.80 9.94 14.07
C LEU A 575 -10.57 11.45 14.07
N ASN A 576 -10.54 12.10 12.90
CA ASN A 576 -10.47 13.56 12.89
C ASN A 576 -11.76 14.21 13.43
N TYR A 577 -12.89 13.51 13.37
CA TYR A 577 -14.23 14.07 13.56
C TYR A 577 -14.94 13.55 14.80
N PHE A 578 -14.85 12.26 15.10
CA PHE A 578 -15.53 11.63 16.23
C PHE A 578 -14.56 11.28 17.35
N LEU A 579 -15.03 11.30 18.61
CA LEU A 579 -14.43 10.55 19.73
C LEU A 579 -15.06 9.15 19.74
N ILE A 580 -14.26 8.08 19.66
CA ILE A 580 -14.78 6.71 19.63
C ILE A 580 -14.54 6.08 21.01
N ILE A 581 -15.59 5.52 21.60
CA ILE A 581 -15.53 4.87 22.92
C ILE A 581 -16.21 3.50 22.86
N ASP A 582 -15.48 2.45 23.22
CA ASP A 582 -16.03 1.12 23.50
C ASP A 582 -16.56 1.07 24.94
N THR A 583 -17.79 0.59 25.07
CA THR A 583 -18.53 0.50 26.32
C THR A 583 -18.53 -0.90 26.91
N GLU A 584 -18.28 -1.94 26.10
CA GLU A 584 -18.26 -3.35 26.52
C GLU A 584 -17.36 -3.64 27.73
N PRO A 585 -16.13 -3.11 27.85
CA PRO A 585 -15.26 -3.44 28.98
C PRO A 585 -15.78 -2.91 30.31
N PHE A 586 -16.65 -1.90 30.30
CA PHE A 586 -17.07 -1.16 31.49
C PHE A 586 -18.45 -1.56 32.01
N VAL A 587 -19.30 -2.17 31.18
CA VAL A 587 -20.67 -2.55 31.53
C VAL A 587 -20.67 -3.88 32.27
N GLU A 588 -21.15 -3.90 33.52
CA GLU A 588 -21.24 -5.11 34.35
C GLU A 588 -22.55 -5.89 34.16
N ASP A 589 -23.65 -5.19 33.85
CA ASP A 589 -24.98 -5.77 33.61
C ASP A 589 -25.82 -4.88 32.67
N MET A 590 -26.89 -5.44 32.09
CA MET A 590 -27.81 -4.71 31.22
C MET A 590 -29.02 -4.20 32.00
N VAL A 591 -29.11 -2.87 32.16
CA VAL A 591 -30.22 -2.22 32.87
C VAL A 591 -31.34 -1.85 31.90
N VAL A 592 -32.52 -2.46 32.10
CA VAL A 592 -33.67 -2.30 31.18
C VAL A 592 -34.44 -1.00 31.41
N TYR A 593 -34.51 -0.51 32.66
CA TYR A 593 -35.26 0.69 33.03
C TYR A 593 -34.43 1.59 33.97
N PRO A 594 -33.40 2.25 33.45
CA PRO A 594 -32.53 3.10 34.26
C PRO A 594 -33.29 4.32 34.78
N ASN A 595 -33.07 4.64 36.05
CA ASN A 595 -33.69 5.79 36.70
C ASN A 595 -32.73 7.00 36.67
N PHE A 596 -32.70 7.72 35.55
CA PHE A 596 -31.78 8.84 35.38
C PHE A 596 -32.09 10.05 36.28
N ALA A 597 -31.06 10.62 36.88
CA ALA A 597 -31.07 11.92 37.51
C ALA A 597 -30.81 13.03 36.48
N GLY A 598 -31.47 14.17 36.68
CA GLY A 598 -31.29 15.36 35.85
C GLY A 598 -30.64 16.51 36.60
N GLY A 599 -29.85 17.31 35.90
CA GLY A 599 -29.14 18.45 36.47
C GLY A 599 -29.87 19.77 36.21
N GLN A 600 -30.20 20.49 37.28
CA GLN A 600 -30.75 21.84 37.20
C GLN A 600 -29.75 22.88 37.72
N LYS A 601 -29.15 23.64 36.80
CA LYS A 601 -28.22 24.71 37.14
C LYS A 601 -28.86 25.73 38.07
N SER A 602 -28.21 26.00 39.19
CA SER A 602 -28.58 27.04 40.11
C SER A 602 -28.33 28.42 39.49
N LYS A 603 -28.90 29.47 40.10
CA LYS A 603 -28.69 30.85 39.63
C LYS A 603 -27.24 31.32 39.77
N THR A 604 -26.46 30.65 40.61
CA THR A 604 -25.07 30.95 40.94
C THR A 604 -24.10 29.92 40.33
N PHE A 605 -24.56 29.15 39.35
CA PHE A 605 -23.78 28.09 38.72
C PHE A 605 -22.42 28.57 38.21
N THR A 606 -21.36 27.87 38.59
CA THR A 606 -19.98 28.15 38.15
C THR A 606 -19.61 27.22 36.99
N PRO A 607 -19.45 27.74 35.76
CA PRO A 607 -19.12 26.92 34.59
C PRO A 607 -17.66 26.45 34.58
N PHE A 608 -17.39 25.43 33.76
CA PHE A 608 -16.04 24.88 33.58
C PHE A 608 -15.02 25.96 33.18
N PRO A 609 -13.90 26.12 33.90
CA PRO A 609 -12.91 27.14 33.61
C PRO A 609 -12.05 26.75 32.40
N LEU A 610 -12.34 27.36 31.24
CA LEU A 610 -11.62 27.13 29.99
C LEU A 610 -10.21 27.78 30.02
N GLN A 611 -9.31 27.29 30.85
CA GLN A 611 -7.90 27.70 30.91
C GLN A 611 -6.99 26.53 30.50
N MET A 612 -6.81 26.34 29.19
CA MET A 612 -5.95 25.26 28.69
C MET A 612 -4.47 25.66 28.72
N ARG A 613 -3.66 24.90 29.46
CA ARG A 613 -2.33 24.54 28.95
C ARG A 613 -2.58 23.47 27.88
N LYS A 614 -1.92 23.55 26.73
CA LYS A 614 -2.09 22.55 25.67
C LYS A 614 -1.06 21.45 25.87
N ARG A 615 -1.45 20.30 26.40
CA ARG A 615 -0.65 19.07 26.27
C ARG A 615 -0.85 18.50 24.86
N LYS A 616 0.26 18.38 24.14
CA LYS A 616 0.26 17.65 22.87
C LYS A 616 0.22 16.16 23.22
N GLY A 617 -0.75 15.41 22.71
CA GLY A 617 -0.80 13.95 22.83
C GLY A 617 0.24 13.27 21.95
N SER A 618 1.49 13.69 22.06
CA SER A 618 2.61 13.22 21.24
C SER A 618 2.83 11.71 21.32
N GLU A 619 2.51 11.14 22.48
CA GLU A 619 2.54 9.71 22.77
C GLU A 619 1.57 8.90 21.91
N PHE A 620 0.47 9.49 21.44
CA PHE A 620 -0.48 8.84 20.54
C PHE A 620 -0.06 8.94 19.07
N LEU A 621 0.75 9.95 18.71
CA LEU A 621 1.21 10.15 17.33
C LEU A 621 2.10 9.01 16.82
N LYS A 622 2.82 8.32 17.70
CA LYS A 622 3.69 7.19 17.34
C LYS A 622 2.91 6.02 16.71
N TYR A 623 1.62 5.93 16.99
CA TYR A 623 0.72 4.91 16.47
C TYR A 623 0.05 5.30 15.13
N GLY A 624 0.40 6.46 14.55
CA GLY A 624 -0.24 6.95 13.33
C GLY A 624 -1.62 7.56 13.55
N ILE A 625 -1.99 7.86 14.80
CA ILE A 625 -3.24 8.51 15.17
C ILE A 625 -3.23 9.97 14.67
N PRO A 626 -4.33 10.48 14.08
CA PRO A 626 -4.37 11.85 13.60
C PRO A 626 -4.12 12.89 14.70
N ILE A 627 -3.37 13.94 14.37
CA ILE A 627 -2.92 14.96 15.34
C ILE A 627 -4.07 15.63 16.09
N VAL A 628 -5.22 15.82 15.44
CA VAL A 628 -6.41 16.41 16.04
C VAL A 628 -6.97 15.50 17.14
N TYR A 629 -7.04 14.19 16.88
CA TYR A 629 -7.51 13.20 17.86
C TYR A 629 -6.51 13.03 19.01
N ALA A 630 -5.22 12.92 18.69
CA ALA A 630 -4.16 12.82 19.68
C ALA A 630 -4.17 14.02 20.66
N ASN A 631 -4.33 15.25 20.13
CA ASN A 631 -4.45 16.43 20.98
C ASN A 631 -5.75 16.46 21.80
N LEU A 632 -6.86 15.94 21.27
CA LEU A 632 -8.11 15.80 22.03
C LEU A 632 -7.90 14.90 23.25
N LEU A 633 -7.29 13.71 23.07
CA LEU A 633 -6.97 12.80 24.16
C LEU A 633 -6.00 13.44 25.17
N GLY A 634 -4.93 14.07 24.68
CA GLY A 634 -3.95 14.75 25.53
C GLY A 634 -4.56 15.82 26.44
N ASN A 635 -5.56 16.58 25.94
CA ASN A 635 -6.28 17.57 26.73
C ASN A 635 -7.19 16.94 27.79
N ILE A 636 -7.91 15.86 27.46
CA ILE A 636 -8.77 15.15 28.43
C ILE A 636 -7.92 14.63 29.59
N ILE A 637 -6.80 13.99 29.26
CA ILE A 637 -5.86 13.44 30.24
C ILE A 637 -5.27 14.56 31.11
N GLU A 638 -4.81 15.66 30.51
CA GLU A 638 -4.25 16.79 31.28
C GLU A 638 -5.24 17.41 32.26
N LEU A 639 -6.53 17.45 31.92
CA LEU A 639 -7.55 18.09 32.74
C LEU A 639 -8.04 17.22 33.90
N PHE A 640 -8.08 15.90 33.71
CA PHE A 640 -8.83 15.00 34.60
C PHE A 640 -8.02 13.83 35.17
N GLU A 641 -6.82 13.55 34.63
CA GLU A 641 -5.88 12.60 35.24
C GLU A 641 -5.20 13.25 36.46
N ASN A 642 -5.19 12.53 37.57
CA ASN A 642 -4.46 12.87 38.78
C ASN A 642 -3.77 11.62 39.35
N GLU A 643 -2.94 11.80 40.39
CA GLU A 643 -2.17 10.68 40.96
C GLU A 643 -3.03 9.52 41.49
N LYS A 644 -4.29 9.77 41.86
CA LYS A 644 -5.18 8.75 42.44
C LYS A 644 -5.87 7.90 41.38
N ASN A 645 -6.21 8.47 40.24
CA ASN A 645 -6.95 7.78 39.18
C ASN A 645 -6.08 7.42 37.96
N LYS A 646 -4.77 7.69 38.02
CA LYS A 646 -3.80 7.43 36.95
C LYS A 646 -3.83 6.01 36.38
N GLU A 647 -3.91 5.00 37.24
CA GLU A 647 -3.94 3.60 36.79
C GLU A 647 -5.26 3.29 36.05
N SER A 648 -6.39 3.70 36.61
CA SER A 648 -7.72 3.51 36.00
C SER A 648 -7.86 4.32 34.70
N TRP A 649 -7.24 5.49 34.59
CA TRP A 649 -7.12 6.22 33.32
C TRP A 649 -6.33 5.46 32.28
N ALA A 650 -5.18 4.88 32.64
CA ALA A 650 -4.39 4.08 31.70
C ALA A 650 -5.19 2.86 31.18
N LYS A 651 -5.94 2.18 32.06
CA LYS A 651 -6.83 1.08 31.66
C LYS A 651 -8.01 1.56 30.81
N PHE A 652 -8.64 2.68 31.17
CA PHE A 652 -9.74 3.27 30.40
C PHE A 652 -9.29 3.67 28.99
N LEU A 653 -8.12 4.30 28.88
CA LEU A 653 -7.53 4.65 27.59
C LEU A 653 -7.32 3.41 26.74
N LEU A 654 -6.71 2.36 27.29
CA LEU A 654 -6.51 1.10 26.57
C LEU A 654 -7.84 0.47 26.14
N LEU A 655 -8.72 0.21 27.11
CA LEU A 655 -9.93 -0.59 26.93
C LEU A 655 -11.01 0.15 26.12
N GLY A 656 -11.24 1.42 26.45
CA GLY A 656 -12.33 2.21 25.89
C GLY A 656 -11.96 3.00 24.64
N ILE A 657 -10.69 3.36 24.45
CA ILE A 657 -10.29 4.29 23.36
C ILE A 657 -9.29 3.63 22.40
N GLU A 658 -8.20 3.04 22.89
CA GLU A 658 -7.13 2.49 22.06
C GLU A 658 -7.56 1.22 21.32
N ILE A 659 -8.26 0.30 21.98
CA ILE A 659 -8.80 -0.91 21.33
C ILE A 659 -9.69 -0.55 20.12
N PRO A 660 -10.77 0.25 20.24
CA PRO A 660 -11.60 0.59 19.08
C PRO A 660 -10.85 1.38 18.01
N MET A 661 -9.89 2.22 18.39
CA MET A 661 -9.00 2.89 17.43
C MET A 661 -8.16 1.88 16.63
N PHE A 662 -7.47 0.97 17.30
CA PHE A 662 -6.61 -0.03 16.65
C PHE A 662 -7.43 -1.03 15.83
N TYR A 663 -8.65 -1.32 16.26
CA TYR A 663 -9.61 -2.12 15.50
C TYR A 663 -9.97 -1.44 14.16
N MET A 664 -10.33 -0.16 14.19
CA MET A 664 -10.61 0.61 12.96
C MET A 664 -9.36 0.80 12.09
N MET A 665 -8.17 0.88 12.70
CA MET A 665 -6.91 1.04 11.97
C MET A 665 -6.33 -0.27 11.44
N GLY A 666 -6.81 -1.44 11.89
CA GLY A 666 -6.25 -2.75 11.55
C GLY A 666 -4.80 -2.93 12.07
N GLN A 667 -4.45 -2.31 13.20
CA GLN A 667 -3.08 -2.22 13.71
C GLN A 667 -2.90 -3.09 14.96
N LYS A 668 -2.89 -4.41 14.77
CA LYS A 668 -2.77 -5.37 15.86
C LYS A 668 -1.45 -5.23 16.65
N ASP A 669 -0.34 -5.00 15.96
CA ASP A 669 0.98 -4.92 16.59
C ASP A 669 1.05 -3.75 17.61
N PHE A 670 0.43 -2.62 17.28
CA PHE A 670 0.36 -1.48 18.21
C PHE A 670 -0.59 -1.71 19.36
N LEU A 671 -1.66 -2.49 19.16
CA LEU A 671 -2.51 -2.91 20.29
C LEU A 671 -1.72 -3.82 21.24
N GLN A 672 -0.89 -4.74 20.73
CA GLN A 672 -0.03 -5.57 21.58
C GLN A 672 0.96 -4.71 22.38
N GLU A 673 1.62 -3.74 21.74
CA GLU A 673 2.50 -2.78 22.44
C GLU A 673 1.74 -1.98 23.51
N ALA A 674 0.53 -1.50 23.21
CA ALA A 674 -0.28 -0.74 24.16
C ALA A 674 -0.68 -1.59 25.38
N VAL A 675 -1.04 -2.86 25.17
CA VAL A 675 -1.35 -3.81 26.25
C VAL A 675 -0.14 -4.06 27.15
N GLU A 676 1.06 -4.17 26.59
CA GLU A 676 2.31 -4.34 27.37
C GLU A 676 2.65 -3.12 28.23
N ASN A 677 2.23 -1.93 27.81
CA ASN A 677 2.50 -0.67 28.51
C ASN A 677 1.55 -0.40 29.70
N VAL A 678 0.41 -1.11 29.79
CA VAL A 678 -0.54 -0.95 30.89
C VAL A 678 -0.22 -1.92 32.02
N GLN A 679 -0.10 -1.37 33.24
CA GLN A 679 0.12 -2.15 34.46
C GLN A 679 -1.08 -3.06 34.74
N SER A 680 -0.82 -4.19 35.42
CA SER A 680 -1.73 -5.32 35.70
C SER A 680 -3.22 -5.10 35.39
N LEU A 681 -3.69 -5.72 34.30
CA LEU A 681 -5.11 -5.91 34.01
C LEU A 681 -5.71 -6.98 34.92
N SER A 682 -6.98 -6.80 35.31
CA SER A 682 -7.77 -7.85 35.98
C SER A 682 -8.00 -9.04 35.05
N SER A 683 -8.40 -10.20 35.59
CA SER A 683 -8.68 -11.39 34.79
C SER A 683 -9.79 -11.18 33.77
N ARG A 684 -10.79 -10.33 34.08
CA ARG A 684 -11.88 -9.99 33.17
C ARG A 684 -11.38 -9.13 32.01
N GLU A 685 -10.62 -8.07 32.31
CA GLU A 685 -10.08 -7.16 31.30
C GLU A 685 -9.06 -7.85 30.40
N ARG A 686 -8.20 -8.69 30.98
CA ARG A 686 -7.22 -9.47 30.20
C ARG A 686 -7.92 -10.40 29.21
N ARG A 687 -8.98 -11.09 29.64
CA ARG A 687 -9.79 -11.95 28.76
C ARG A 687 -10.50 -11.15 27.67
N PHE A 688 -10.99 -9.95 27.99
CA PHE A 688 -11.59 -9.05 27.01
C PHE A 688 -10.56 -8.64 25.94
N VAL A 689 -9.37 -8.21 26.35
CA VAL A 689 -8.26 -7.85 25.44
C VAL A 689 -7.82 -9.04 24.58
N GLU A 690 -7.66 -10.22 25.17
CA GLU A 690 -7.30 -11.46 24.47
C GLU A 690 -8.34 -11.80 23.39
N ASN A 691 -9.63 -11.77 23.71
CA ASN A 691 -10.70 -11.99 22.75
C ASN A 691 -10.65 -10.98 21.57
N LYS A 692 -10.41 -9.69 21.85
CA LYS A 692 -10.31 -8.69 20.78
C LYS A 692 -9.07 -8.89 19.91
N LEU A 693 -7.92 -9.26 20.50
CA LEU A 693 -6.70 -9.59 19.77
C LEU A 693 -6.83 -10.86 18.90
N GLU A 694 -7.59 -11.85 19.36
CA GLU A 694 -7.93 -13.05 18.58
C GLU A 694 -8.81 -12.70 17.38
N ASN A 695 -9.85 -11.88 17.58
CA ASN A 695 -10.78 -11.47 16.53
C ASN A 695 -10.13 -10.59 15.44
N MET A 696 -8.99 -9.94 15.71
CA MET A 696 -8.21 -9.22 14.69
C MET A 696 -7.34 -10.15 13.81
N ASN A 697 -7.31 -11.47 14.05
CA ASN A 697 -6.55 -12.45 13.25
C ASN A 697 -7.38 -13.21 12.21
N GLY A 698 -8.69 -12.99 12.17
CA GLY A 698 -9.57 -13.43 11.08
C GLY A 698 -9.61 -12.39 9.97
#